data_AF-A0A674IZ98-F1
#
_entry.id   AF-A0A674IZ98-F1
#
_cell.length_a   1.000
_cell.length_b   1.000
_cell.length_c   1.000
_cell.angle_alpha   90.00
_cell.angle_beta   90.00
_cell.angle_gamma   90.00
#
_symmetry.space_group_name_H-M   'P 1'
#
loop_
_entity.id
_entity.type
_entity.pdbx_description
1 polymer ?
#
loop_
_entity_poly.entity_id
_entity_poly.type
_entity_poly.pdbx_seq_one_letter_code
_entity_poly.pdbx_strand_id
1 'polypeptide(L)'
;MADLSLLQEDLPEEIDASLDFVSQDEMLTPLGRLDKYAASENIFNRQMVARSLLDTLKEVSDDERDCIAVLERISRLADDSEPTVRAELMEQVPHIAVFCQENRPSIPYAFSKYLLPIVVRYLADQNNQVRKTSQAALLVLLEQELIERYDVETKVCPVLIELTAPDSNDDVKTEAVAIMCKMASMVGKDITERLILPRFCEMCCDCRMFHVRKVCAANFGDICSVVGQQATEEMLLPRFFQLCSDNVWGVRKACAECFMAVSCATSQEVRRTKLSTLFISLISDPSRWVRQAAFQSLGPFISTFANPSSSGHFFKEEESKNTEDHRSAEEDSEKIRDTEDVTTEDVHSRTEKPPSDADFSDFTIKLENTMEDHNPVPSNSQSETDCQTETFLRCTLSSESCGEIADENEQSSSFCSIATLQESGLRSQENSLSEQELYNSFHFWRTPLPEIDIDLELQQTDQIMPDPEIREGTKDMTVPVSSNIPMATRKELEEMIENLEPHIDDPDVKAQVEVLSAALRASSLDPQEETMAGVGKGMDSQNELSIKDQLNYKLIQDDPVPLISDAVENIDSTLRYIHNDSDLSTNSSFSPEEERKSKVQDVVPQALLDQYLSMTDPSRAQTVDTEIAKHCAYSLPGVALTLGRQNWHCLKDTYETLASDMQWKVRRTLAFSIHELAVILGDQLTAGDLVPVFNGFLKDLDEVRIGVLKHLHDFLKLLHLDKRREYLYQLQEFLVTDNSRNWRFRYELAEQLILLLDLYSARDVYDYLRPIALSLCADKVSSVRWISYKLVSEMVKKLHMASTSTFVVDLMNELVEKFCRCPKWSGRQTFVFICQTVIEDDCLPMDQFAVQLLPHLLHLASDRVPNVRVLLAKTLRQTLLEKEYFLNSANSHQEVVEQTIMALQMDDDNDVKYFASIHPASTKIADDAMSTASSTY
;
A
#
# COMPACT_ATOMS: atom_id res chain seq x y z
N MET A 1 -23.04 30.09 -27.83
CA MET A 1 -23.27 30.60 -29.20
C MET A 1 -23.95 31.94 -29.04
N ALA A 2 -23.46 33.01 -29.70
CA ALA A 2 -23.59 34.41 -29.25
C ALA A 2 -22.90 34.61 -27.87
N ASP A 3 -21.86 35.43 -27.68
CA ASP A 3 -21.21 36.48 -28.50
C ASP A 3 -22.06 37.74 -28.73
N LEU A 4 -21.67 38.82 -28.06
CA LEU A 4 -21.84 40.21 -28.50
C LEU A 4 -20.83 41.09 -27.76
N SER A 5 -19.97 41.75 -28.52
CA SER A 5 -18.81 42.53 -28.06
C SER A 5 -19.03 44.04 -28.25
N LEU A 6 -17.98 44.81 -27.89
CA LEU A 6 -17.52 46.05 -28.56
C LEU A 6 -18.14 47.42 -28.18
N LEU A 7 -17.22 48.41 -28.12
CA LEU A 7 -17.38 49.90 -28.21
C LEU A 7 -17.85 50.67 -26.96
N GLN A 8 -17.32 51.87 -26.63
CA GLN A 8 -16.10 52.58 -27.05
C GLN A 8 -15.72 53.71 -26.04
N GLU A 9 -14.49 54.24 -26.19
CA GLU A 9 -13.92 55.52 -25.72
C GLU A 9 -14.89 56.75 -25.86
N ASP A 10 -14.70 57.94 -25.24
CA ASP A 10 -13.47 58.56 -24.71
C ASP A 10 -13.71 59.71 -23.66
N LEU A 11 -12.61 60.11 -23.01
CA LEU A 11 -12.23 61.24 -22.11
C LEU A 11 -12.96 62.63 -22.20
N PRO A 12 -12.89 63.54 -21.17
CA PRO A 12 -11.63 64.12 -20.65
C PRO A 12 -11.50 64.44 -19.13
N GLU A 13 -10.29 64.90 -18.77
CA GLU A 13 -9.77 65.23 -17.43
C GLU A 13 -10.22 66.60 -16.89
N GLU A 14 -10.24 66.79 -15.56
CA GLU A 14 -9.29 67.67 -14.84
C GLU A 14 -9.47 67.67 -13.29
N ILE A 15 -8.34 67.46 -12.58
CA ILE A 15 -7.89 68.12 -11.33
C ILE A 15 -8.68 67.91 -10.01
N ASP A 16 -8.12 67.02 -9.19
CA ASP A 16 -7.75 67.18 -7.75
C ASP A 16 -8.71 67.87 -6.75
N ALA A 17 -9.31 67.07 -5.86
CA ALA A 17 -9.28 67.33 -4.41
C ALA A 17 -9.73 66.13 -3.54
N SER A 18 -9.04 65.98 -2.39
CA SER A 18 -9.51 65.41 -1.11
C SER A 18 -9.66 63.89 -0.88
N LEU A 19 -8.83 63.44 0.08
CA LEU A 19 -9.09 62.50 1.19
C LEU A 19 -9.21 60.99 0.92
N ASP A 20 -8.53 60.25 1.80
CA ASP A 20 -8.54 58.80 1.90
C ASP A 20 -9.94 58.26 2.26
N PHE A 21 -10.63 57.72 1.27
CA PHE A 21 -11.77 56.83 1.52
C PHE A 21 -11.25 55.43 1.89
N VAL A 22 -10.79 55.30 3.13
CA VAL A 22 -10.79 54.01 3.84
C VAL A 22 -12.19 53.42 3.68
N SER A 23 -12.28 52.14 3.30
CA SER A 23 -13.59 51.54 3.07
C SER A 23 -14.39 51.51 4.38
N GLN A 24 -15.71 51.69 4.29
CA GLN A 24 -16.56 51.68 5.49
C GLN A 24 -16.58 50.31 6.21
N ASP A 25 -15.96 49.29 5.62
CA ASP A 25 -15.83 47.92 6.15
C ASP A 25 -14.47 47.64 6.83
N GLU A 26 -13.44 48.44 6.55
CA GLU A 26 -12.18 48.48 7.34
C GLU A 26 -12.37 49.21 8.68
N MET A 27 -13.34 50.13 8.77
CA MET A 27 -13.69 50.80 10.03
C MET A 27 -14.58 49.95 10.97
N LEU A 28 -14.97 48.74 10.57
CA LEU A 28 -15.73 47.81 11.40
C LEU A 28 -14.81 46.85 12.16
N THR A 29 -15.14 46.61 13.43
CA THR A 29 -14.55 45.50 14.20
C THR A 29 -14.85 44.16 13.54
N PRO A 30 -14.09 43.08 13.80
CA PRO A 30 -14.31 41.77 13.18
C PRO A 30 -15.75 41.28 13.42
N LEU A 31 -16.24 41.40 14.64
CA LEU A 31 -17.64 41.13 15.04
C LEU A 31 -18.67 42.02 14.33
N GLY A 32 -18.38 43.31 14.12
CA GLY A 32 -19.26 44.24 13.41
C GLY A 32 -19.34 43.94 11.90
N ARG A 33 -18.22 43.55 11.30
CA ARG A 33 -18.12 43.07 9.91
C ARG A 33 -18.90 41.77 9.72
N LEU A 34 -18.74 40.83 10.67
CA LEU A 34 -19.47 39.56 10.74
C LEU A 34 -21.00 39.78 10.83
N ASP A 35 -21.50 40.56 11.79
CA ASP A 35 -22.95 40.84 11.91
C ASP A 35 -23.51 41.56 10.67
N LYS A 36 -22.77 42.51 10.07
CA LYS A 36 -23.20 43.24 8.87
C LYS A 36 -23.42 42.30 7.67
N TYR A 37 -22.47 41.42 7.39
CA TYR A 37 -22.54 40.57 6.20
C TYR A 37 -23.35 39.29 6.44
N ALA A 38 -23.37 38.72 7.65
CA ALA A 38 -24.23 37.57 7.98
C ALA A 38 -25.73 37.91 7.86
N ALA A 39 -26.11 39.17 8.09
CA ALA A 39 -27.48 39.65 7.90
C ALA A 39 -27.77 40.15 6.47
N SER A 40 -26.86 39.95 5.50
CA SER A 40 -27.01 40.47 4.14
C SER A 40 -27.95 39.61 3.29
N GLU A 41 -28.89 40.23 2.57
CA GLU A 41 -29.78 39.52 1.63
C GLU A 41 -29.00 38.77 0.52
N ASN A 42 -27.81 39.26 0.16
CA ASN A 42 -26.94 38.61 -0.84
C ASN A 42 -26.31 37.31 -0.29
N ILE A 43 -26.67 36.18 -0.90
CA ILE A 43 -26.18 34.84 -0.56
C ILE A 43 -24.64 34.78 -0.61
N PHE A 44 -24.00 35.40 -1.60
CA PHE A 44 -22.55 35.39 -1.73
C PHE A 44 -21.83 36.06 -0.56
N ASN A 45 -22.42 37.11 0.04
CA ASN A 45 -21.87 37.76 1.23
C ASN A 45 -21.92 36.81 2.43
N ARG A 46 -23.00 36.04 2.58
CA ARG A 46 -23.18 35.07 3.68
C ARG A 46 -22.29 33.83 3.53
N GLN A 47 -22.06 33.36 2.29
CA GLN A 47 -21.04 32.33 2.01
C GLN A 47 -19.62 32.83 2.26
N MET A 48 -19.29 34.07 1.85
CA MET A 48 -17.97 34.65 2.13
C MET A 48 -17.72 34.75 3.64
N VAL A 49 -18.73 35.19 4.39
CA VAL A 49 -18.71 35.18 5.87
C VAL A 49 -18.46 33.79 6.41
N ALA A 50 -19.15 32.76 5.92
CA ALA A 50 -18.97 31.39 6.37
C ALA A 50 -17.52 30.92 6.25
N ARG A 51 -16.87 31.20 5.11
CA ARG A 51 -15.43 30.93 4.89
C ARG A 51 -14.54 31.69 5.86
N SER A 52 -14.77 33.00 6.04
CA SER A 52 -13.92 33.84 6.90
C SER A 52 -14.13 33.66 8.41
N LEU A 53 -14.94 32.69 8.86
CA LEU A 53 -15.23 32.47 10.28
C LEU A 53 -13.98 32.11 11.10
N LEU A 54 -13.12 31.25 10.56
CA LEU A 54 -11.89 30.84 11.24
C LEU A 54 -10.93 32.03 11.40
N ASP A 55 -10.77 32.85 10.36
CA ASP A 55 -9.92 34.05 10.43
C ASP A 55 -10.51 35.13 11.34
N THR A 56 -11.85 35.27 11.35
CA THR A 56 -12.53 36.15 12.33
C THR A 56 -12.29 35.68 13.77
N LEU A 57 -12.24 34.37 14.02
CA LEU A 57 -11.90 33.80 15.34
C LEU A 57 -10.44 34.04 15.72
N LYS A 58 -9.50 33.91 14.76
CA LYS A 58 -8.08 34.28 14.96
C LYS A 58 -7.91 35.79 15.22
N GLU A 59 -8.70 36.65 14.56
CA GLU A 59 -8.71 38.11 14.80
C GLU A 59 -9.18 38.50 16.21
N VAL A 60 -9.88 37.62 16.95
CA VAL A 60 -10.42 37.91 18.30
C VAL A 60 -9.97 36.95 19.40
N SER A 61 -8.93 36.12 19.16
CA SER A 61 -8.49 35.06 20.08
C SER A 61 -8.10 35.55 21.49
N ASP A 62 -7.76 36.83 21.63
CA ASP A 62 -7.31 37.43 22.88
C ASP A 62 -8.46 37.78 23.88
N ASP A 63 -9.74 37.77 23.47
CA ASP A 63 -10.89 37.97 24.37
C ASP A 63 -11.91 36.84 24.25
N GLU A 64 -12.01 36.03 25.32
CA GLU A 64 -12.99 34.94 25.50
C GLU A 64 -14.41 35.35 25.07
N ARG A 65 -14.83 36.57 25.40
CA ARG A 65 -16.21 37.03 25.17
C ARG A 65 -16.46 37.34 23.71
N ASP A 66 -15.45 37.83 22.99
CA ASP A 66 -15.56 38.09 21.56
C ASP A 66 -15.47 36.77 20.76
N CYS A 67 -14.63 35.81 21.18
CA CYS A 67 -14.68 34.43 20.68
C CYS A 67 -16.07 33.79 20.87
N ILE A 68 -16.64 33.87 22.08
CA ILE A 68 -17.99 33.36 22.36
C ILE A 68 -19.05 34.10 21.52
N ALA A 69 -18.92 35.41 21.35
CA ALA A 69 -19.82 36.19 20.50
C ALA A 69 -19.74 35.77 19.02
N VAL A 70 -18.58 35.39 18.50
CA VAL A 70 -18.44 34.80 17.15
C VAL A 70 -19.08 33.40 17.10
N LEU A 71 -18.87 32.54 18.09
CA LEU A 71 -19.52 31.22 18.15
C LEU A 71 -21.06 31.32 18.20
N GLU A 72 -21.61 32.31 18.90
CA GLU A 72 -23.06 32.61 18.88
C GLU A 72 -23.56 33.17 17.55
N ARG A 73 -22.69 33.77 16.73
CA ARG A 73 -22.99 34.17 15.35
C ARG A 73 -22.92 32.99 14.40
N ILE A 74 -22.02 32.04 14.61
CA ILE A 74 -21.98 30.75 13.91
C ILE A 74 -23.28 29.98 14.12
N SER A 75 -23.79 29.91 15.36
CA SER A 75 -25.09 29.29 15.63
C SER A 75 -26.27 29.98 14.90
N ARG A 76 -26.22 31.30 14.68
CA ARG A 76 -27.22 32.01 13.86
C ARG A 76 -27.07 31.72 12.36
N LEU A 77 -25.84 31.68 11.84
CA LEU A 77 -25.56 31.34 10.44
C LEU A 77 -25.95 29.89 10.11
N ALA A 78 -25.96 29.01 11.12
CA ALA A 78 -26.39 27.63 10.98
C ALA A 78 -27.90 27.43 10.76
N ASP A 79 -28.69 28.50 10.82
CA ASP A 79 -30.14 28.50 10.54
C ASP A 79 -30.50 29.24 9.22
N ASP A 80 -29.50 29.52 8.36
CA ASP A 80 -29.70 30.14 7.04
C ASP A 80 -30.65 29.32 6.15
N SER A 81 -31.51 29.98 5.37
CA SER A 81 -32.39 29.31 4.41
C SER A 81 -31.61 28.59 3.31
N GLU A 82 -30.49 29.16 2.89
CA GLU A 82 -29.75 28.70 1.72
C GLU A 82 -28.83 27.52 2.03
N PRO A 83 -29.06 26.33 1.43
CA PRO A 83 -28.21 25.17 1.69
C PRO A 83 -26.74 25.38 1.31
N THR A 84 -26.44 26.30 0.39
CA THR A 84 -25.08 26.66 0.00
C THR A 84 -24.34 27.44 1.09
N VAL A 85 -25.02 28.21 1.94
CA VAL A 85 -24.41 28.84 3.12
C VAL A 85 -24.22 27.80 4.23
N ARG A 86 -25.20 26.92 4.43
CA ARG A 86 -25.11 25.85 5.44
C ARG A 86 -24.00 24.84 5.13
N ALA A 87 -23.84 24.45 3.86
CA ALA A 87 -22.74 23.58 3.42
C ALA A 87 -21.38 24.26 3.63
N GLU A 88 -21.23 25.52 3.20
CA GLU A 88 -19.99 26.29 3.36
C GLU A 88 -19.54 26.40 4.81
N LEU A 89 -20.48 26.69 5.73
CA LEU A 89 -20.20 26.70 7.17
C LEU A 89 -19.66 25.34 7.64
N MET A 90 -20.23 24.24 7.16
CA MET A 90 -19.85 22.89 7.59
C MET A 90 -18.49 22.44 7.05
N GLU A 91 -18.04 22.96 5.90
CA GLU A 91 -16.66 22.75 5.42
C GLU A 91 -15.63 23.40 6.36
N GLN A 92 -16.01 24.47 7.07
CA GLN A 92 -15.15 25.17 8.02
C GLN A 92 -15.17 24.58 9.45
N VAL A 93 -16.18 23.78 9.81
CA VAL A 93 -16.33 23.27 11.19
C VAL A 93 -15.11 22.45 11.69
N PRO A 94 -14.49 21.55 10.91
CA PRO A 94 -13.29 20.83 11.37
C PRO A 94 -12.14 21.76 11.75
N HIS A 95 -11.85 22.76 10.92
CA HIS A 95 -10.77 23.72 11.15
C HIS A 95 -11.05 24.62 12.36
N ILE A 96 -12.31 25.05 12.54
CA ILE A 96 -12.76 25.78 13.73
C ILE A 96 -12.71 24.90 14.99
N ALA A 97 -12.93 23.58 14.88
CA ALA A 97 -12.84 22.66 16.00
C ALA A 97 -11.40 22.47 16.48
N VAL A 98 -10.41 22.41 15.58
CA VAL A 98 -8.97 22.45 15.92
C VAL A 98 -8.65 23.73 16.70
N PHE A 99 -9.05 24.91 16.19
CA PHE A 99 -8.87 26.18 16.90
C PHE A 99 -9.51 26.19 18.29
N CYS A 100 -10.70 25.59 18.45
CA CYS A 100 -11.36 25.46 19.76
C CYS A 100 -10.63 24.52 20.73
N GLN A 101 -9.90 23.52 20.22
CA GLN A 101 -9.09 22.59 21.02
C GLN A 101 -7.74 23.21 21.41
N GLU A 102 -7.12 24.00 20.52
CA GLU A 102 -5.93 24.81 20.83
C GLU A 102 -6.23 25.86 21.91
N ASN A 103 -7.35 26.58 21.76
CA ASN A 103 -7.79 27.64 22.68
C ASN A 103 -8.66 27.13 23.85
N ARG A 104 -8.65 25.81 24.10
CA ARG A 104 -9.45 25.14 25.14
C ARG A 104 -9.31 25.72 26.56
N PRO A 105 -8.18 26.28 27.01
CA PRO A 105 -8.09 26.95 28.31
C PRO A 105 -8.95 28.21 28.42
N SER A 106 -9.11 28.95 27.33
CA SER A 106 -9.87 30.21 27.27
C SER A 106 -11.35 29.99 26.95
N ILE A 107 -11.66 29.06 26.05
CA ILE A 107 -13.03 28.77 25.60
C ILE A 107 -13.43 27.30 25.84
N PRO A 108 -13.42 26.81 27.09
CA PRO A 108 -13.72 25.42 27.41
C PRO A 108 -15.13 25.02 26.97
N TYR A 109 -15.24 23.81 26.41
CA TYR A 109 -16.47 23.24 25.86
C TYR A 109 -17.08 23.98 24.65
N ALA A 110 -16.39 24.95 24.04
CA ALA A 110 -16.89 25.71 22.88
C ALA A 110 -17.42 24.82 21.75
N PHE A 111 -16.63 23.84 21.30
CA PHE A 111 -17.04 22.88 20.28
C PHE A 111 -18.29 22.08 20.70
N SER A 112 -18.26 21.46 21.89
CA SER A 112 -19.35 20.64 22.46
C SER A 112 -20.68 21.39 22.58
N LYS A 113 -20.61 22.70 22.87
CA LYS A 113 -21.75 23.58 23.13
C LYS A 113 -22.31 24.26 21.88
N TYR A 114 -21.46 24.74 20.97
CA TYR A 114 -21.86 25.58 19.84
C TYR A 114 -21.78 24.88 18.48
N LEU A 115 -20.78 24.01 18.26
CA LEU A 115 -20.48 23.44 16.94
C LEU A 115 -21.05 22.03 16.77
N LEU A 116 -20.84 21.14 17.75
CA LEU A 116 -21.35 19.78 17.71
C LEU A 116 -22.89 19.68 17.52
N PRO A 117 -23.73 20.56 18.12
CA PRO A 117 -25.17 20.55 17.84
C PRO A 117 -25.53 20.92 16.39
N ILE A 118 -24.68 21.71 15.71
CA ILE A 118 -24.85 22.03 14.29
C ILE A 118 -24.53 20.81 13.44
N VAL A 119 -23.39 20.15 13.69
CA VAL A 119 -23.00 18.89 13.02
C VAL A 119 -24.10 17.85 13.16
N VAL A 120 -24.54 17.58 14.39
CA VAL A 120 -25.59 16.59 14.67
C VAL A 120 -26.91 16.94 13.97
N ARG A 121 -27.32 18.23 13.97
CA ARG A 121 -28.52 18.69 13.27
C ARG A 121 -28.41 18.56 11.74
N TYR A 122 -27.23 18.80 11.17
CA TYR A 122 -27.02 18.76 9.71
C TYR A 122 -26.94 17.34 9.14
N LEU A 123 -26.67 16.31 9.94
CA LEU A 123 -26.88 14.91 9.54
C LEU A 123 -28.33 14.65 9.08
N ALA A 124 -29.29 15.43 9.60
CA ALA A 124 -30.71 15.38 9.30
C ALA A 124 -31.19 16.46 8.31
N ASP A 125 -30.30 17.22 7.65
CA ASP A 125 -30.72 18.29 6.74
C ASP A 125 -31.51 17.75 5.53
N GLN A 126 -32.52 18.51 5.10
CA GLN A 126 -33.35 18.19 3.94
C GLN A 126 -32.51 18.16 2.65
N ASN A 127 -31.45 18.99 2.58
CA ASN A 127 -30.56 19.07 1.44
C ASN A 127 -29.41 18.03 1.52
N ASN A 128 -29.25 17.26 0.45
CA ASN A 128 -28.26 16.19 0.33
C ASN A 128 -26.81 16.70 0.46
N GLN A 129 -26.48 17.89 -0.07
CA GLN A 129 -25.13 18.44 0.03
C GLN A 129 -24.78 18.79 1.48
N VAL A 130 -25.69 19.44 2.21
CA VAL A 130 -25.47 19.80 3.62
C VAL A 130 -25.27 18.54 4.48
N ARG A 131 -26.08 17.50 4.26
CA ARG A 131 -25.86 16.20 4.92
C ARG A 131 -24.48 15.63 4.59
N LYS A 132 -24.10 15.52 3.32
CA LYS A 132 -22.81 14.92 2.91
C LYS A 132 -21.61 15.68 3.45
N THR A 133 -21.62 17.02 3.41
CA THR A 133 -20.57 17.82 4.04
C THR A 133 -20.54 17.59 5.55
N SER A 134 -21.69 17.51 6.23
CA SER A 134 -21.75 17.24 7.68
C SER A 134 -21.35 15.82 8.07
N GLN A 135 -21.58 14.84 7.19
CA GLN A 135 -21.14 13.46 7.35
C GLN A 135 -19.61 13.37 7.19
N ALA A 136 -19.03 14.08 6.21
CA ALA A 136 -17.59 14.18 6.04
C ALA A 136 -16.92 14.91 7.23
N ALA A 137 -17.45 16.06 7.64
CA ALA A 137 -16.97 16.80 8.80
C ALA A 137 -17.02 15.97 10.09
N LEU A 138 -18.11 15.23 10.33
CA LEU A 138 -18.23 14.32 11.47
C LEU A 138 -17.14 13.24 11.48
N LEU A 139 -16.81 12.64 10.33
CA LEU A 139 -15.74 11.65 10.24
C LEU A 139 -14.39 12.27 10.58
N VAL A 140 -14.02 13.41 9.98
CA VAL A 140 -12.76 14.11 10.27
C VAL A 140 -12.64 14.49 11.76
N LEU A 141 -13.74 14.97 12.36
CA LEU A 141 -13.78 15.32 13.79
C LEU A 141 -13.59 14.10 14.73
N LEU A 142 -13.95 12.90 14.28
CA LEU A 142 -13.76 11.66 15.02
C LEU A 142 -12.36 11.05 14.78
N GLU A 143 -11.88 11.09 13.54
CA GLU A 143 -10.54 10.66 13.13
C GLU A 143 -9.43 11.49 13.81
N GLN A 144 -9.71 12.76 14.13
CA GLN A 144 -8.83 13.66 14.88
C GLN A 144 -9.08 13.68 16.41
N GLU A 145 -9.92 12.76 16.94
CA GLU A 145 -10.35 12.69 18.35
C GLU A 145 -10.90 14.01 18.96
N LEU A 146 -11.41 14.93 18.12
CA LEU A 146 -11.92 16.25 18.54
C LEU A 146 -13.31 16.19 19.22
N ILE A 147 -13.97 15.03 19.21
CA ILE A 147 -15.24 14.79 19.92
C ILE A 147 -15.04 13.83 21.09
N GLU A 148 -15.37 14.28 22.29
CA GLU A 148 -15.32 13.42 23.49
C GLU A 148 -16.30 12.25 23.38
N ARG A 149 -15.89 11.03 23.75
CA ARG A 149 -16.72 9.81 23.55
C ARG A 149 -18.11 9.88 24.18
N TYR A 150 -18.24 10.58 25.31
CA TYR A 150 -19.53 10.87 25.96
C TYR A 150 -20.46 11.72 25.08
N ASP A 151 -19.92 12.69 24.37
CA ASP A 151 -20.66 13.54 23.43
C ASP A 151 -21.07 12.76 22.18
N VAL A 152 -20.21 11.86 21.69
CA VAL A 152 -20.58 10.94 20.59
C VAL A 152 -21.74 10.05 21.01
N GLU A 153 -21.65 9.42 22.19
CA GLU A 153 -22.68 8.52 22.73
C GLU A 153 -24.02 9.24 22.96
N THR A 154 -24.00 10.44 23.55
CA THR A 154 -25.22 11.13 24.00
C THR A 154 -25.84 12.08 22.98
N LYS A 155 -25.08 12.56 21.98
CA LYS A 155 -25.58 13.50 20.94
C LYS A 155 -25.59 12.90 19.54
N VAL A 156 -24.55 12.15 19.13
CA VAL A 156 -24.41 11.67 17.74
C VAL A 156 -25.12 10.34 17.52
N CYS A 157 -24.86 9.34 18.37
CA CYS A 157 -25.46 8.00 18.24
C CYS A 157 -27.01 8.00 18.22
N PRO A 158 -27.73 8.78 19.06
CA PRO A 158 -29.19 8.78 19.04
C PRO A 158 -29.78 9.26 17.71
N VAL A 159 -29.18 10.29 17.11
CA VAL A 159 -29.63 10.85 15.82
C VAL A 159 -29.35 9.88 14.67
N LEU A 160 -28.23 9.15 14.68
CA LEU A 160 -28.00 8.08 13.68
C LEU A 160 -28.98 6.91 13.83
N ILE A 161 -29.41 6.59 15.07
CA ILE A 161 -30.45 5.58 15.32
C ILE A 161 -31.83 6.05 14.82
N GLU A 162 -32.16 7.33 14.99
CA GLU A 162 -33.38 7.96 14.46
C GLU A 162 -33.37 8.06 12.93
N LEU A 163 -32.28 8.54 12.33
CA LEU A 163 -32.14 8.64 10.87
C LEU A 163 -32.17 7.28 10.15
N THR A 164 -31.81 6.20 10.86
CA THR A 164 -31.94 4.83 10.34
C THR A 164 -33.29 4.18 10.60
N ALA A 165 -34.24 4.82 11.31
CA ALA A 165 -35.52 4.22 11.72
C ALA A 165 -36.38 3.67 10.55
N PRO A 166 -37.31 2.72 10.78
CA PRO A 166 -38.04 2.02 9.72
C PRO A 166 -38.89 2.91 8.79
N ASP A 167 -39.28 4.08 9.28
CA ASP A 167 -40.08 5.12 8.64
C ASP A 167 -39.27 6.30 8.06
N SER A 168 -37.96 6.36 8.35
CA SER A 168 -37.05 7.35 7.79
C SER A 168 -36.81 7.14 6.28
N ASN A 169 -36.55 8.23 5.56
CA ASN A 169 -36.34 8.24 4.11
C ASN A 169 -35.14 7.37 3.69
N ASP A 170 -35.26 6.63 2.59
CA ASP A 170 -34.36 5.52 2.26
C ASP A 170 -32.95 5.95 1.83
N ASP A 171 -32.80 7.11 1.17
CA ASP A 171 -31.50 7.72 0.89
C ASP A 171 -30.77 8.03 2.20
N VAL A 172 -31.47 8.74 3.11
CA VAL A 172 -30.96 9.20 4.42
C VAL A 172 -30.62 8.02 5.32
N LYS A 173 -31.45 6.98 5.30
CA LYS A 173 -31.24 5.70 5.99
C LYS A 173 -29.96 5.02 5.49
N THR A 174 -29.76 4.96 4.17
CA THR A 174 -28.57 4.34 3.57
C THR A 174 -27.29 5.12 3.87
N GLU A 175 -27.34 6.45 3.81
CA GLU A 175 -26.25 7.34 4.26
C GLU A 175 -25.92 7.13 5.75
N ALA A 176 -26.94 7.13 6.62
CA ALA A 176 -26.78 6.96 8.07
C ALA A 176 -26.24 5.58 8.47
N VAL A 177 -26.59 4.50 7.75
CA VAL A 177 -25.98 3.16 7.95
C VAL A 177 -24.47 3.24 7.69
N ALA A 178 -24.05 3.84 6.58
CA ALA A 178 -22.64 3.89 6.21
C ALA A 178 -21.79 4.67 7.24
N ILE A 179 -22.30 5.77 7.77
CA ILE A 179 -21.65 6.53 8.84
C ILE A 179 -21.65 5.75 10.15
N MET A 180 -22.76 5.13 10.54
CA MET A 180 -22.84 4.27 11.73
C MET A 180 -21.83 3.11 11.67
N CYS A 181 -21.56 2.55 10.48
CA CYS A 181 -20.54 1.53 10.29
C CYS A 181 -19.12 2.08 10.46
N LYS A 182 -18.78 3.18 9.76
CA LYS A 182 -17.47 3.83 9.89
C LYS A 182 -17.15 4.28 11.31
N MET A 183 -18.16 4.74 12.06
CA MET A 183 -17.99 5.20 13.44
C MET A 183 -17.68 4.07 14.44
N ALA A 184 -18.04 2.82 14.14
CA ALA A 184 -17.90 1.71 15.10
C ALA A 184 -16.46 1.52 15.61
N SER A 185 -15.48 1.57 14.70
CA SER A 185 -14.06 1.47 15.04
C SER A 185 -13.57 2.63 15.92
N MET A 186 -14.08 3.84 15.69
CA MET A 186 -13.69 5.06 16.39
C MET A 186 -14.32 5.20 17.79
N VAL A 187 -15.59 4.78 17.96
CA VAL A 187 -16.24 4.80 19.29
C VAL A 187 -15.85 3.61 20.17
N GLY A 188 -15.31 2.55 19.55
CA GLY A 188 -14.85 1.35 20.23
C GLY A 188 -15.97 0.41 20.66
N LYS A 189 -15.57 -0.67 21.34
CA LYS A 189 -16.42 -1.85 21.55
C LYS A 189 -17.71 -1.58 22.35
N ASP A 190 -17.65 -0.93 23.52
CA ASP A 190 -18.83 -0.80 24.42
C ASP A 190 -19.98 -0.05 23.75
N ILE A 191 -19.71 1.14 23.21
CA ILE A 191 -20.70 1.97 22.51
C ILE A 191 -21.22 1.23 21.27
N THR A 192 -20.35 0.53 20.54
CA THR A 192 -20.75 -0.26 19.37
C THR A 192 -21.68 -1.41 19.74
N GLU A 193 -21.33 -2.25 20.72
CA GLU A 193 -22.11 -3.41 21.14
C GLU A 193 -23.46 -3.01 21.77
N ARG A 194 -23.49 -1.87 22.48
CA ARG A 194 -24.67 -1.39 23.22
C ARG A 194 -25.65 -0.57 22.38
N LEU A 195 -25.17 0.27 21.45
CA LEU A 195 -26.01 1.21 20.69
C LEU A 195 -26.09 0.90 19.18
N ILE A 196 -24.96 0.56 18.55
CA ILE A 196 -24.89 0.36 17.09
C ILE A 196 -25.35 -1.05 16.69
N LEU A 197 -24.82 -2.08 17.36
CA LEU A 197 -25.04 -3.49 17.04
C LEU A 197 -26.52 -3.91 17.01
N PRO A 198 -27.40 -3.48 17.94
CA PRO A 198 -28.82 -3.81 17.88
C PRO A 198 -29.49 -3.27 16.60
N ARG A 199 -29.25 -1.99 16.27
CA ARG A 199 -29.83 -1.37 15.08
C ARG A 199 -29.23 -1.95 13.79
N PHE A 200 -27.92 -2.23 13.77
CA PHE A 200 -27.25 -2.91 12.66
C PHE A 200 -27.87 -4.29 12.38
N CYS A 201 -28.14 -5.09 13.43
CA CYS A 201 -28.81 -6.39 13.31
C CYS A 201 -30.23 -6.30 12.72
N GLU A 202 -30.96 -5.21 12.96
CA GLU A 202 -32.27 -4.95 12.38
C GLU A 202 -32.16 -4.53 10.90
N MET A 203 -31.21 -3.64 10.59
CA MET A 203 -30.97 -3.15 9.22
C MET A 203 -30.47 -4.25 8.27
N CYS A 204 -29.69 -5.22 8.77
CA CYS A 204 -29.34 -6.44 8.04
C CYS A 204 -30.57 -7.26 7.60
N CYS A 205 -31.72 -7.07 8.23
CA CYS A 205 -32.97 -7.77 7.95
C CYS A 205 -34.06 -6.85 7.36
N ASP A 206 -33.71 -5.64 6.89
CA ASP A 206 -34.69 -4.71 6.29
C ASP A 206 -35.30 -5.35 5.04
N CYS A 207 -36.56 -5.78 5.15
CA CYS A 207 -37.27 -6.51 4.10
C CYS A 207 -37.75 -5.62 2.94
N ARG A 208 -37.60 -4.30 3.05
CA ARG A 208 -37.99 -3.32 2.02
C ARG A 208 -36.78 -2.93 1.17
N MET A 209 -35.66 -2.58 1.80
CA MET A 209 -34.57 -1.85 1.15
C MET A 209 -33.30 -2.69 0.97
N PHE A 210 -33.07 -3.19 -0.25
CA PHE A 210 -31.87 -3.97 -0.55
C PHE A 210 -30.58 -3.13 -0.54
N HIS A 211 -30.65 -1.82 -0.80
CA HIS A 211 -29.49 -0.91 -0.69
C HIS A 211 -28.93 -0.88 0.74
N VAL A 212 -29.81 -0.76 1.74
CA VAL A 212 -29.45 -0.84 3.17
C VAL A 212 -28.76 -2.17 3.48
N ARG A 213 -29.34 -3.29 3.03
CA ARG A 213 -28.73 -4.63 3.23
C ARG A 213 -27.38 -4.79 2.51
N LYS A 214 -27.21 -4.19 1.32
CA LYS A 214 -25.94 -4.15 0.57
C LYS A 214 -24.86 -3.38 1.34
N VAL A 215 -25.21 -2.23 1.94
CA VAL A 215 -24.28 -1.45 2.80
C VAL A 215 -23.94 -2.22 4.08
N CYS A 216 -24.93 -2.82 4.75
CA CYS A 216 -24.67 -3.68 5.92
C CYS A 216 -23.76 -4.86 5.58
N ALA A 217 -23.98 -5.53 4.44
CA ALA A 217 -23.13 -6.63 3.97
C ALA A 217 -21.69 -6.19 3.66
N ALA A 218 -21.50 -5.02 3.03
CA ALA A 218 -20.17 -4.51 2.71
C ALA A 218 -19.33 -4.18 3.96
N ASN A 219 -19.93 -3.56 4.98
CA ASN A 219 -19.25 -3.17 6.23
C ASN A 219 -19.32 -4.25 7.32
N PHE A 220 -19.78 -5.46 6.99
CA PHE A 220 -20.11 -6.48 7.99
C PHE A 220 -18.87 -6.96 8.77
N GLY A 221 -17.73 -7.07 8.08
CA GLY A 221 -16.45 -7.45 8.68
C GLY A 221 -15.94 -6.45 9.72
N ASP A 222 -16.17 -5.16 9.50
CA ASP A 222 -15.71 -4.07 10.37
C ASP A 222 -16.49 -4.04 11.68
N ILE A 223 -17.82 -4.26 11.61
CA ILE A 223 -18.63 -4.44 12.83
C ILE A 223 -18.17 -5.69 13.60
N CYS A 224 -17.89 -6.80 12.91
CA CYS A 224 -17.44 -8.04 13.55
C CYS A 224 -16.10 -7.89 14.29
N SER A 225 -15.14 -7.16 13.70
CA SER A 225 -13.81 -6.95 14.32
C SER A 225 -13.91 -6.07 15.57
N VAL A 226 -14.77 -5.06 15.58
CA VAL A 226 -14.99 -4.15 16.73
C VAL A 226 -15.72 -4.83 17.89
N VAL A 227 -16.80 -5.58 17.63
CA VAL A 227 -17.54 -6.27 18.71
C VAL A 227 -16.84 -7.56 19.16
N GLY A 228 -15.98 -8.12 18.32
CA GLY A 228 -15.19 -9.32 18.60
C GLY A 228 -16.02 -10.61 18.60
N GLN A 229 -15.37 -11.71 18.98
CA GLN A 229 -15.85 -13.07 18.70
C GLN A 229 -17.24 -13.38 19.25
N GLN A 230 -17.49 -13.13 20.55
CA GLN A 230 -18.74 -13.57 21.20
C GLN A 230 -19.98 -12.93 20.55
N ALA A 231 -20.02 -11.59 20.47
CA ALA A 231 -21.11 -10.87 19.84
C ALA A 231 -21.23 -11.18 18.33
N THR A 232 -20.12 -11.46 17.66
CA THR A 232 -20.13 -11.93 16.27
C THR A 232 -20.84 -13.28 16.13
N GLU A 233 -20.47 -14.27 16.95
CA GLU A 233 -21.00 -15.63 16.87
C GLU A 233 -22.45 -15.76 17.38
N GLU A 234 -22.84 -14.98 18.38
CA GLU A 234 -24.19 -14.99 18.96
C GLU A 234 -25.19 -14.13 18.17
N MET A 235 -24.82 -12.89 17.81
CA MET A 235 -25.76 -11.89 17.26
C MET A 235 -25.63 -11.69 15.74
N LEU A 236 -24.41 -11.63 15.21
CA LEU A 236 -24.16 -11.28 13.80
C LEU A 236 -24.28 -12.45 12.84
N LEU A 237 -23.68 -13.62 13.14
CA LEU A 237 -23.72 -14.77 12.21
C LEU A 237 -25.14 -15.19 11.77
N PRO A 238 -26.18 -15.19 12.62
CA PRO A 238 -27.56 -15.44 12.19
C PRO A 238 -28.07 -14.46 11.12
N ARG A 239 -27.55 -13.21 11.10
CA ARG A 239 -27.84 -12.18 10.08
C ARG A 239 -26.97 -12.40 8.84
N PHE A 240 -25.70 -12.74 9.01
CA PHE A 240 -24.77 -13.03 7.91
C PHE A 240 -25.25 -14.20 7.05
N PHE A 241 -25.78 -15.28 7.67
CA PHE A 241 -26.38 -16.40 6.93
C PHE A 241 -27.58 -15.96 6.08
N GLN A 242 -28.37 -14.98 6.54
CA GLN A 242 -29.51 -14.43 5.78
C GLN A 242 -29.04 -13.55 4.62
N LEU A 243 -28.06 -12.67 4.83
CA LEU A 243 -27.48 -11.83 3.78
C LEU A 243 -26.74 -12.66 2.70
N CYS A 244 -26.05 -13.74 3.09
CA CYS A 244 -25.47 -14.71 2.16
C CYS A 244 -26.54 -15.50 1.37
N SER A 245 -27.79 -15.50 1.83
CA SER A 245 -28.93 -16.17 1.20
C SER A 245 -29.94 -15.17 0.60
N ASP A 246 -29.57 -13.88 0.47
CA ASP A 246 -30.46 -12.82 0.01
C ASP A 246 -30.93 -13.07 -1.43
N ASN A 247 -32.14 -12.67 -1.78
CA ASN A 247 -32.62 -12.75 -3.16
C ASN A 247 -31.78 -11.87 -4.11
N VAL A 248 -31.25 -10.74 -3.63
CA VAL A 248 -30.47 -9.78 -4.41
C VAL A 248 -29.00 -10.21 -4.46
N TRP A 249 -28.53 -10.55 -5.67
CA TRP A 249 -27.15 -11.01 -5.90
C TRP A 249 -26.09 -9.99 -5.44
N GLY A 250 -26.38 -8.69 -5.52
CA GLY A 250 -25.47 -7.63 -5.08
C GLY A 250 -25.23 -7.60 -3.56
N VAL A 251 -26.16 -8.14 -2.76
CA VAL A 251 -25.98 -8.33 -1.31
C VAL A 251 -25.10 -9.57 -1.06
N ARG A 252 -25.42 -10.69 -1.71
CA ARG A 252 -24.62 -11.93 -1.61
C ARG A 252 -23.17 -11.75 -2.07
N LYS A 253 -22.95 -10.93 -3.10
CA LYS A 253 -21.61 -10.53 -3.58
C LYS A 253 -20.83 -9.78 -2.48
N ALA A 254 -21.43 -8.77 -1.86
CA ALA A 254 -20.79 -8.02 -0.78
C ALA A 254 -20.44 -8.93 0.42
N CYS A 255 -21.29 -9.92 0.74
CA CYS A 255 -20.96 -10.94 1.74
C CYS A 255 -19.78 -11.84 1.34
N ALA A 256 -19.63 -12.20 0.05
CA ALA A 256 -18.47 -12.95 -0.42
C ALA A 256 -17.18 -12.11 -0.36
N GLU A 257 -17.26 -10.80 -0.57
CA GLU A 257 -16.13 -9.87 -0.51
C GLU A 257 -15.65 -9.64 0.93
N CYS A 258 -16.54 -9.42 1.89
CA CYS A 258 -16.16 -9.21 3.30
C CYS A 258 -15.90 -10.52 4.09
N PHE A 259 -16.11 -11.69 3.47
CA PHE A 259 -16.16 -12.99 4.15
C PHE A 259 -14.92 -13.34 4.98
N MET A 260 -13.74 -12.91 4.53
CA MET A 260 -12.48 -13.11 5.25
C MET A 260 -12.50 -12.39 6.61
N ALA A 261 -12.93 -11.13 6.66
CA ALA A 261 -12.96 -10.35 7.90
C ALA A 261 -13.97 -10.94 8.91
N VAL A 262 -15.14 -11.37 8.43
CA VAL A 262 -16.11 -12.11 9.24
C VAL A 262 -15.52 -13.43 9.76
N SER A 263 -14.77 -14.16 8.91
CA SER A 263 -14.07 -15.38 9.31
C SER A 263 -13.03 -15.11 10.41
N CYS A 264 -12.22 -14.06 10.29
CA CYS A 264 -11.22 -13.67 11.29
C CYS A 264 -11.85 -13.37 12.67
N ALA A 265 -13.06 -12.83 12.71
CA ALA A 265 -13.82 -12.55 13.93
C ALA A 265 -14.58 -13.77 14.51
N THR A 266 -14.31 -15.01 14.05
CA THR A 266 -14.97 -16.23 14.55
C THR A 266 -13.98 -17.31 14.99
N SER A 267 -14.45 -18.22 15.84
CA SER A 267 -13.69 -19.40 16.28
C SER A 267 -13.38 -20.35 15.12
N GLN A 268 -12.26 -21.06 15.23
CA GLN A 268 -11.86 -22.10 14.27
C GLN A 268 -12.93 -23.21 14.12
N GLU A 269 -13.72 -23.49 15.17
CA GLU A 269 -14.82 -24.44 15.11
C GLU A 269 -15.98 -23.91 14.25
N VAL A 270 -16.45 -22.69 14.50
CA VAL A 270 -17.52 -22.06 13.70
C VAL A 270 -17.09 -21.85 12.25
N ARG A 271 -15.84 -21.46 12.03
CA ARG A 271 -15.21 -21.35 10.71
C ARG A 271 -15.28 -22.68 9.95
N ARG A 272 -14.83 -23.78 10.58
CA ARG A 272 -14.82 -25.14 10.01
C ARG A 272 -16.22 -25.73 9.81
N THR A 273 -17.15 -25.52 10.74
CA THR A 273 -18.46 -26.21 10.76
C THR A 273 -19.59 -25.44 10.08
N LYS A 274 -19.58 -24.11 10.12
CA LYS A 274 -20.67 -23.26 9.60
C LYS A 274 -20.22 -22.43 8.39
N LEU A 275 -19.17 -21.62 8.54
CA LEU A 275 -18.74 -20.69 7.48
C LEU A 275 -18.23 -21.44 6.24
N SER A 276 -17.58 -22.58 6.41
CA SER A 276 -17.09 -23.42 5.30
C SER A 276 -18.20 -23.86 4.36
N THR A 277 -19.30 -24.38 4.92
CA THR A 277 -20.49 -24.81 4.16
C THR A 277 -21.18 -23.63 3.49
N LEU A 278 -21.24 -22.47 4.18
CA LEU A 278 -21.79 -21.23 3.63
C LEU A 278 -20.96 -20.74 2.43
N PHE A 279 -19.63 -20.73 2.53
CA PHE A 279 -18.77 -20.26 1.45
C PHE A 279 -18.83 -21.14 0.20
N ILE A 280 -18.95 -22.47 0.37
CA ILE A 280 -19.19 -23.42 -0.73
C ILE A 280 -20.52 -23.12 -1.44
N SER A 281 -21.54 -22.63 -0.73
CA SER A 281 -22.79 -22.19 -1.35
C SER A 281 -22.63 -20.91 -2.19
N LEU A 282 -21.81 -19.95 -1.76
CA LEU A 282 -21.48 -18.74 -2.53
C LEU A 282 -20.61 -19.04 -3.76
N ILE A 283 -19.68 -19.99 -3.65
CA ILE A 283 -18.92 -20.56 -4.79
C ILE A 283 -19.84 -21.19 -5.83
N SER A 284 -20.96 -21.77 -5.39
CA SER A 284 -21.95 -22.46 -6.23
C SER A 284 -23.17 -21.58 -6.57
N ASP A 285 -23.09 -20.27 -6.33
CA ASP A 285 -24.21 -19.34 -6.51
C ASP A 285 -24.69 -19.27 -7.97
N PRO A 286 -26.01 -19.13 -8.25
CA PRO A 286 -26.49 -18.96 -9.62
C PRO A 286 -25.91 -17.72 -10.34
N SER A 287 -25.63 -16.63 -9.62
CA SER A 287 -25.06 -15.41 -10.18
C SER A 287 -23.56 -15.52 -10.41
N ARG A 288 -23.14 -15.30 -11.66
CA ARG A 288 -21.73 -15.24 -12.07
C ARG A 288 -20.91 -14.29 -11.19
N TRP A 289 -21.46 -13.12 -10.86
CA TRP A 289 -20.79 -12.08 -10.08
C TRP A 289 -20.54 -12.47 -8.62
N VAL A 290 -21.43 -13.29 -8.03
CA VAL A 290 -21.25 -13.82 -6.67
C VAL A 290 -20.19 -14.91 -6.68
N ARG A 291 -20.22 -15.84 -7.66
CA ARG A 291 -19.18 -16.86 -7.82
C ARG A 291 -17.80 -16.24 -8.02
N GLN A 292 -17.69 -15.21 -8.86
CA GLN A 292 -16.43 -14.50 -9.14
C GLN A 292 -15.83 -13.93 -7.84
N ALA A 293 -16.62 -13.17 -7.07
CA ALA A 293 -16.20 -12.65 -5.77
C ALA A 293 -15.84 -13.78 -4.78
N ALA A 294 -16.59 -14.89 -4.76
CA ALA A 294 -16.29 -16.03 -3.91
C ALA A 294 -14.95 -16.73 -4.29
N PHE A 295 -14.58 -16.81 -5.57
CA PHE A 295 -13.25 -17.32 -5.95
C PHE A 295 -12.12 -16.34 -5.64
N GLN A 296 -12.35 -15.04 -5.79
CA GLN A 296 -11.41 -13.99 -5.39
C GLN A 296 -11.13 -14.05 -3.88
N SER A 297 -12.17 -14.26 -3.07
CA SER A 297 -12.09 -14.42 -1.61
C SER A 297 -11.74 -15.83 -1.12
N LEU A 298 -11.60 -16.85 -1.98
CA LEU A 298 -11.41 -18.25 -1.53
C LEU A 298 -10.05 -18.48 -0.86
N GLY A 299 -8.96 -18.11 -1.54
CA GLY A 299 -7.62 -18.17 -0.94
C GLY A 299 -7.51 -17.33 0.35
N PRO A 300 -8.00 -16.07 0.37
CA PRO A 300 -8.16 -15.26 1.58
C PRO A 300 -8.96 -15.92 2.70
N PHE A 301 -10.10 -16.57 2.41
CA PHE A 301 -10.88 -17.28 3.41
C PHE A 301 -10.13 -18.52 3.93
N ILE A 302 -9.46 -19.27 3.06
CA ILE A 302 -8.60 -20.40 3.45
C ILE A 302 -7.47 -19.92 4.37
N SER A 303 -6.84 -18.77 4.12
CA SER A 303 -5.72 -18.30 4.94
C SER A 303 -6.10 -18.05 6.41
N THR A 304 -7.37 -17.72 6.68
CA THR A 304 -7.87 -17.53 8.05
C THR A 304 -7.79 -18.78 8.92
N PHE A 305 -7.70 -19.99 8.34
CA PHE A 305 -7.55 -21.25 9.08
C PHE A 305 -6.15 -21.47 9.67
N ALA A 306 -5.14 -20.67 9.28
CA ALA A 306 -3.76 -20.82 9.74
C ALA A 306 -3.66 -20.69 11.27
N ASN A 307 -3.14 -21.73 11.95
CA ASN A 307 -2.92 -21.70 13.39
C ASN A 307 -1.75 -20.73 13.72
N PRO A 308 -1.98 -19.68 14.54
CA PRO A 308 -0.92 -18.71 14.90
C PRO A 308 0.35 -19.39 15.40
N SER A 309 0.22 -20.40 16.26
CA SER A 309 1.35 -21.11 16.88
C SER A 309 2.26 -21.81 15.86
N SER A 310 1.70 -22.47 14.84
CA SER A 310 2.51 -23.13 13.80
C SER A 310 3.03 -22.17 12.73
N SER A 311 2.41 -20.99 12.57
CA SER A 311 2.84 -19.97 11.60
C SER A 311 3.98 -19.07 12.11
N GLY A 312 4.16 -18.93 13.44
CA GLY A 312 5.19 -18.06 14.01
C GLY A 312 6.57 -18.69 14.19
N HIS A 313 6.65 -20.00 14.46
CA HIS A 313 7.87 -20.68 14.90
C HIS A 313 8.95 -20.94 13.81
N PHE A 314 8.90 -20.27 12.66
CA PHE A 314 9.98 -20.30 11.66
C PHE A 314 10.77 -18.98 11.56
N PHE A 315 10.49 -18.00 12.41
CA PHE A 315 11.25 -16.77 12.53
C PHE A 315 12.18 -16.81 13.76
N LYS A 316 13.48 -17.06 13.52
CA LYS A 316 14.58 -17.19 14.51
C LYS A 316 14.49 -18.40 15.47
N GLU A 317 15.12 -19.53 15.11
CA GLU A 317 15.92 -20.37 16.05
C GLU A 317 16.61 -21.60 15.38
N GLU A 318 17.55 -21.42 14.44
CA GLU A 318 18.54 -22.47 14.06
C GLU A 318 19.97 -21.95 13.77
N GLU A 319 20.34 -20.74 14.22
CA GLU A 319 21.75 -20.26 14.18
C GLU A 319 22.26 -19.79 15.56
N SER A 320 22.47 -20.73 16.51
CA SER A 320 23.39 -20.54 17.63
C SER A 320 23.62 -21.81 18.46
N LYS A 321 24.88 -21.99 18.92
CA LYS A 321 25.35 -22.94 19.94
C LYS A 321 25.29 -24.44 19.60
N ASN A 322 26.32 -24.88 18.85
CA ASN A 322 26.97 -26.17 19.14
C ASN A 322 28.36 -25.89 19.73
N THR A 323 28.48 -25.98 21.06
CA THR A 323 29.76 -26.17 21.78
C THR A 323 29.45 -26.80 23.13
N GLU A 324 30.30 -27.70 23.59
CA GLU A 324 29.95 -28.78 24.54
C GLU A 324 29.97 -28.35 26.02
N ASP A 325 29.09 -28.96 26.84
CA ASP A 325 29.54 -29.71 28.02
C ASP A 325 28.44 -30.66 28.57
N HIS A 326 28.82 -31.85 29.04
CA HIS A 326 27.90 -32.92 29.51
C HIS A 326 28.40 -33.53 30.83
N ARG A 327 27.63 -33.46 31.94
CA ARG A 327 27.79 -34.34 33.13
C ARG A 327 26.46 -34.60 33.88
N SER A 328 26.39 -35.75 34.56
CA SER A 328 25.21 -36.39 35.23
C SER A 328 24.03 -36.68 34.27
N ALA A 329 23.58 -37.91 33.98
CA ALA A 329 23.55 -39.21 34.68
C ALA A 329 22.47 -39.33 35.78
N GLU A 330 21.90 -40.51 36.07
CA GLU A 330 21.98 -41.84 35.41
C GLU A 330 20.90 -41.97 34.28
N GLU A 331 20.25 -43.07 33.83
CA GLU A 331 20.16 -44.51 34.19
C GLU A 331 19.67 -45.40 32.98
N ASP A 332 19.96 -46.71 33.02
CA ASP A 332 19.44 -47.88 32.26
C ASP A 332 18.96 -47.83 30.78
N SER A 333 19.77 -48.45 29.90
CA SER A 333 19.39 -49.73 29.24
C SER A 333 20.58 -50.47 28.63
N GLU A 334 20.63 -51.80 28.79
CA GLU A 334 21.58 -52.71 28.12
C GLU A 334 21.25 -52.86 26.61
N LYS A 335 22.04 -53.45 25.69
CA LYS A 335 23.01 -54.57 25.79
C LYS A 335 23.79 -54.74 24.46
N ILE A 336 24.83 -55.60 24.44
CA ILE A 336 25.58 -56.13 23.26
C ILE A 336 26.59 -55.09 22.66
N ARG A 337 27.93 -55.21 22.82
CA ARG A 337 28.94 -56.21 22.36
C ARG A 337 29.20 -56.19 20.84
N ASP A 338 30.41 -56.27 20.29
CA ASP A 338 31.84 -56.14 20.70
C ASP A 338 32.59 -55.62 19.41
N THR A 339 33.88 -55.27 19.25
CA THR A 339 35.17 -55.45 19.97
C THR A 339 36.21 -54.46 19.39
N GLU A 340 37.41 -54.29 20.00
CA GLU A 340 38.70 -53.91 19.36
C GLU A 340 38.89 -52.47 18.77
N ASP A 341 40.06 -51.80 18.82
CA ASP A 341 41.31 -52.06 19.59
C ASP A 341 42.26 -50.81 19.74
N VAL A 342 43.16 -50.88 20.74
CA VAL A 342 44.58 -50.42 20.73
C VAL A 342 45.02 -48.95 20.43
N THR A 343 45.49 -48.26 21.50
CA THR A 343 46.76 -47.45 21.61
C THR A 343 46.90 -46.04 20.96
N THR A 344 47.84 -45.13 21.34
CA THR A 344 48.89 -45.07 22.42
C THR A 344 49.30 -43.61 22.72
N GLU A 345 49.80 -43.34 23.94
CA GLU A 345 50.91 -42.40 24.33
C GLU A 345 50.85 -40.88 24.00
N ASP A 346 51.53 -39.96 24.71
CA ASP A 346 52.05 -39.85 26.10
C ASP A 346 52.57 -38.38 26.31
N VAL A 347 53.29 -38.12 27.41
CA VAL A 347 54.25 -37.02 27.67
C VAL A 347 53.68 -35.74 28.31
N HIS A 348 53.36 -35.87 29.59
CA HIS A 348 53.90 -35.05 30.70
C HIS A 348 54.72 -33.78 30.37
N SER A 349 54.45 -32.67 31.06
CA SER A 349 55.33 -32.11 32.14
C SER A 349 54.74 -30.81 32.76
N ARG A 350 54.72 -30.66 34.10
CA ARG A 350 55.59 -29.78 34.96
C ARG A 350 55.41 -28.25 34.79
N THR A 351 55.42 -27.38 35.80
CA THR A 351 55.26 -27.39 37.29
C THR A 351 54.89 -25.92 37.67
N GLU A 352 54.08 -25.57 38.70
CA GLU A 352 54.53 -25.14 40.03
C GLU A 352 53.39 -24.62 40.94
N LYS A 353 53.68 -24.58 42.25
CA LYS A 353 53.00 -23.94 43.41
C LYS A 353 54.16 -23.31 44.25
N PRO A 354 54.01 -22.46 45.32
CA PRO A 354 52.98 -22.54 46.38
C PRO A 354 52.58 -21.14 47.00
N PRO A 355 52.44 -20.89 48.34
CA PRO A 355 51.16 -20.35 48.88
C PRO A 355 51.30 -19.23 49.97
N SER A 356 50.22 -18.95 50.72
CA SER A 356 50.10 -18.61 52.18
C SER A 356 48.82 -17.77 52.41
N ASP A 357 47.84 -18.20 53.23
CA ASP A 357 47.71 -18.18 54.73
C ASP A 357 47.34 -16.78 55.27
N ALA A 358 46.34 -16.55 56.16
CA ALA A 358 45.37 -17.42 56.88
C ALA A 358 43.95 -16.74 56.90
N ASP A 359 43.00 -16.77 57.87
CA ASP A 359 42.91 -17.28 59.26
C ASP A 359 41.41 -17.45 59.73
N PHE A 360 41.18 -17.75 61.01
CA PHE A 360 39.90 -18.01 61.75
C PHE A 360 39.31 -16.73 62.42
N SER A 361 38.06 -16.61 62.93
CA SER A 361 36.76 -17.36 62.99
C SER A 361 35.65 -16.35 63.48
N ASP A 362 34.42 -16.61 63.98
CA ASP A 362 33.67 -17.79 64.47
C ASP A 362 32.12 -17.53 64.53
N PHE A 363 31.34 -18.49 65.06
CA PHE A 363 29.87 -18.53 65.24
C PHE A 363 29.26 -17.65 66.37
N THR A 364 27.94 -17.34 66.28
CA THR A 364 26.87 -17.51 67.33
C THR A 364 25.48 -17.02 66.82
N ILE A 365 24.35 -17.27 67.52
CA ILE A 365 23.36 -18.30 67.15
C ILE A 365 21.96 -18.08 67.80
N LYS A 366 20.85 -18.26 67.02
CA LYS A 366 19.44 -18.56 67.45
C LYS A 366 18.69 -17.48 68.31
N LEU A 367 17.38 -17.53 68.66
CA LEU A 367 16.29 -18.55 68.63
C LEU A 367 14.82 -17.96 68.72
N GLU A 368 13.82 -18.55 67.99
CA GLU A 368 12.37 -18.84 68.35
C GLU A 368 11.34 -17.76 68.85
N ASN A 369 9.99 -17.93 68.98
CA ASN A 369 8.92 -19.00 68.87
C ASN A 369 7.49 -18.30 68.81
N THR A 370 6.26 -18.85 68.62
CA THR A 370 5.59 -19.97 67.88
C THR A 370 4.04 -19.95 68.08
N MET A 371 3.23 -20.49 67.13
CA MET A 371 1.88 -21.14 67.31
C MET A 371 0.65 -20.26 67.75
N GLU A 372 -0.66 -20.58 67.65
CA GLU A 372 -1.62 -21.54 66.97
C GLU A 372 -3.07 -21.06 67.33
N ASP A 373 -4.26 -21.48 66.82
CA ASP A 373 -4.78 -22.08 65.56
C ASP A 373 -6.37 -22.13 65.62
N HIS A 374 -7.07 -22.75 64.65
CA HIS A 374 -8.45 -23.30 64.61
C HIS A 374 -9.60 -22.52 63.91
N ASN A 375 -10.52 -23.31 63.31
CA ASN A 375 -11.82 -23.02 62.65
C ASN A 375 -13.02 -23.46 63.57
N PRO A 376 -14.36 -23.37 63.23
CA PRO A 376 -15.05 -23.03 61.96
C PRO A 376 -16.30 -22.09 62.05
N VAL A 377 -16.98 -21.93 60.90
CA VAL A 377 -18.21 -21.16 60.55
C VAL A 377 -19.53 -21.86 61.00
N PRO A 378 -20.65 -21.16 61.38
CA PRO A 378 -21.84 -21.07 60.48
C PRO A 378 -22.90 -19.92 60.65
N SER A 379 -23.52 -19.59 59.49
CA SER A 379 -24.98 -19.33 59.25
C SER A 379 -25.71 -18.00 59.52
N ASN A 380 -26.59 -17.66 58.56
CA ASN A 380 -27.84 -16.85 58.62
C ASN A 380 -27.76 -15.31 58.82
N SER A 381 -28.65 -14.46 58.28
CA SER A 381 -29.80 -14.69 57.36
C SER A 381 -30.25 -13.41 56.61
N GLN A 382 -30.78 -13.61 55.40
CA GLN A 382 -31.86 -12.91 54.65
C GLN A 382 -32.40 -11.50 55.08
N SER A 383 -32.82 -10.74 54.04
CA SER A 383 -33.99 -9.81 54.00
C SER A 383 -33.95 -8.53 54.88
N GLU A 384 -34.61 -7.41 54.54
CA GLU A 384 -35.29 -6.94 53.32
C GLU A 384 -35.36 -5.39 53.31
N THR A 385 -35.93 -4.82 52.24
CA THR A 385 -36.51 -3.47 52.08
C THR A 385 -36.43 -2.45 53.24
N ASP A 386 -36.05 -1.20 52.93
CA ASP A 386 -37.10 -0.21 52.62
C ASP A 386 -36.62 0.97 51.75
N CYS A 387 -37.57 1.74 51.22
CA CYS A 387 -37.34 2.84 50.27
C CYS A 387 -37.57 4.24 50.88
N GLN A 388 -37.29 5.25 50.05
CA GLN A 388 -38.23 6.33 49.67
C GLN A 388 -37.95 7.78 50.15
N THR A 389 -37.91 8.65 49.13
CA THR A 389 -38.27 10.08 49.08
C THR A 389 -37.34 11.20 49.58
N GLU A 390 -37.27 12.20 48.69
CA GLU A 390 -36.66 13.53 48.76
C GLU A 390 -37.37 14.48 49.75
N THR A 391 -36.82 15.69 49.99
CA THR A 391 -37.37 16.97 49.44
C THR A 391 -36.84 18.24 50.19
N PHE A 392 -35.88 18.93 49.56
CA PHE A 392 -35.63 20.41 49.56
C PHE A 392 -35.29 21.29 50.83
N LEU A 393 -34.23 22.13 50.62
CA LEU A 393 -34.05 23.59 50.89
C LEU A 393 -33.13 24.16 52.02
N ARG A 394 -32.11 24.91 51.53
CA ARG A 394 -31.56 26.24 51.97
C ARG A 394 -30.36 26.41 52.97
N CYS A 395 -29.32 27.08 52.44
CA CYS A 395 -28.57 28.23 53.02
C CYS A 395 -27.58 27.99 54.20
N THR A 396 -26.45 28.71 54.41
CA THR A 396 -25.78 29.84 53.69
C THR A 396 -24.34 30.12 54.23
N LEU A 397 -23.43 30.65 53.38
CA LEU A 397 -22.24 31.51 53.70
C LEU A 397 -21.09 30.88 54.54
N SER A 398 -19.84 31.37 54.59
CA SER A 398 -19.09 32.56 54.06
C SER A 398 -17.60 32.17 53.81
N SER A 399 -16.95 32.52 52.70
CA SER A 399 -16.17 33.77 52.40
C SER A 399 -14.90 34.08 53.24
N GLU A 400 -13.76 34.20 52.53
CA GLU A 400 -12.72 35.28 52.61
C GLU A 400 -11.74 35.37 53.82
N SER A 401 -10.51 35.95 53.71
CA SER A 401 -9.62 36.34 52.58
C SER A 401 -8.19 36.73 53.07
N CYS A 402 -7.21 36.84 52.15
CA CYS A 402 -5.91 37.59 52.15
C CYS A 402 -4.92 37.53 53.37
N GLY A 403 -3.60 37.77 53.22
CA GLY A 403 -2.73 38.02 52.05
C GLY A 403 -1.42 38.74 52.45
N GLU A 404 -0.43 38.81 51.52
CA GLU A 404 0.71 39.78 51.46
C GLU A 404 1.81 39.74 52.56
N ILE A 405 3.09 40.12 52.39
CA ILE A 405 3.96 40.66 51.29
C ILE A 405 5.42 40.23 51.57
N ALA A 406 6.27 40.03 50.55
CA ALA A 406 7.72 40.38 50.53
C ALA A 406 8.38 40.08 49.15
N ASP A 407 9.05 41.08 48.56
CA ASP A 407 9.75 41.02 47.26
C ASP A 407 11.27 41.27 47.41
N GLU A 408 12.08 40.82 46.42
CA GLU A 408 12.89 41.69 45.53
C GLU A 408 13.86 40.87 44.62
N ASN A 409 13.72 41.08 43.29
CA ASN A 409 14.68 41.15 42.15
C ASN A 409 16.11 40.53 42.24
N GLU A 410 16.76 40.09 41.14
CA GLU A 410 16.55 40.13 39.67
C GLU A 410 17.35 38.92 39.06
N GLN A 411 17.34 38.52 37.78
CA GLN A 411 17.18 39.22 36.50
C GLN A 411 16.75 38.23 35.37
N SER A 412 16.41 38.71 34.16
CA SER A 412 15.61 37.96 33.16
C SER A 412 16.24 37.77 31.76
N SER A 413 15.77 36.75 31.03
CA SER A 413 15.48 36.85 29.57
C SER A 413 14.62 35.66 29.08
N SER A 414 13.89 35.84 27.99
CA SER A 414 12.98 34.88 27.34
C SER A 414 13.12 34.98 25.81
N PHE A 415 12.61 33.99 25.05
CA PHE A 415 11.81 34.21 23.83
C PHE A 415 11.23 32.88 23.28
N CYS A 416 10.22 32.99 22.40
CA CYS A 416 9.50 31.88 21.75
C CYS A 416 8.95 32.35 20.38
N SER A 417 8.87 31.42 19.41
CA SER A 417 8.15 31.50 18.12
C SER A 417 7.73 30.07 17.75
N ILE A 418 6.46 29.70 17.55
CA ILE A 418 5.47 30.11 16.53
C ILE A 418 5.83 29.62 15.12
N ALA A 419 4.98 28.72 14.60
CA ALA A 419 4.84 28.35 13.19
C ALA A 419 3.35 28.01 12.92
N THR A 420 2.86 28.27 11.71
CA THR A 420 1.42 28.24 11.37
C THR A 420 1.09 27.22 10.28
N LEU A 421 -0.01 26.48 10.44
CA LEU A 421 -0.57 25.60 9.40
C LEU A 421 -1.53 26.36 8.46
N GLN A 422 -1.63 25.91 7.21
CA GLN A 422 -2.53 26.46 6.19
C GLN A 422 -3.21 25.34 5.39
N GLU A 423 -4.45 25.58 4.97
CA GLU A 423 -5.36 24.60 4.38
C GLU A 423 -5.23 24.51 2.85
N SER A 424 -5.58 23.35 2.28
CA SER A 424 -6.01 23.25 0.88
C SER A 424 -7.05 22.13 0.72
N GLY A 425 -8.05 22.34 -0.15
CA GLY A 425 -9.33 21.62 -0.12
C GLY A 425 -9.50 20.45 -1.08
N LEU A 426 -10.49 19.60 -0.78
CA LEU A 426 -10.82 18.38 -1.52
C LEU A 426 -11.41 18.67 -2.92
N ARG A 427 -10.90 17.97 -3.93
CA ARG A 427 -11.68 17.59 -5.13
C ARG A 427 -11.51 16.10 -5.41
N SER A 428 -12.64 15.44 -5.63
CA SER A 428 -12.69 14.02 -5.96
C SER A 428 -12.09 13.74 -7.34
N GLN A 429 -11.01 12.98 -7.37
CA GLN A 429 -10.45 12.38 -8.57
C GLN A 429 -10.23 10.89 -8.28
N GLU A 430 -10.66 10.02 -9.20
CA GLU A 430 -10.54 8.57 -9.02
C GLU A 430 -9.07 8.15 -9.17
N ASN A 431 -8.36 8.03 -8.05
CA ASN A 431 -6.99 7.55 -8.05
C ASN A 431 -6.95 6.07 -8.45
N SER A 432 -6.52 5.81 -9.68
CA SER A 432 -6.10 4.48 -10.11
C SER A 432 -4.89 4.04 -9.27
N LEU A 433 -5.14 3.20 -8.26
CA LEU A 433 -4.09 2.63 -7.41
C LEU A 433 -2.99 1.99 -8.26
N SER A 434 -1.74 2.22 -7.86
CA SER A 434 -0.58 1.66 -8.54
C SER A 434 -0.56 0.14 -8.36
N GLU A 435 -0.24 -0.63 -9.41
CA GLU A 435 -0.09 -2.10 -9.29
C GLU A 435 0.88 -2.50 -8.16
N GLN A 436 1.83 -1.63 -7.81
CA GLN A 436 2.86 -1.87 -6.80
C GLN A 436 2.29 -2.20 -5.41
N GLU A 437 1.20 -1.55 -4.98
CA GLU A 437 0.64 -1.70 -3.63
C GLU A 437 -0.16 -2.99 -3.46
N LEU A 438 -0.67 -3.54 -4.56
CA LEU A 438 -1.39 -4.82 -4.60
C LEU A 438 -0.49 -6.05 -4.38
N TYR A 439 0.83 -5.92 -4.30
CA TYR A 439 1.76 -7.06 -4.23
C TYR A 439 2.30 -7.40 -2.83
N ASN A 440 1.96 -6.66 -1.77
CA ASN A 440 2.38 -7.02 -0.41
C ASN A 440 1.42 -8.05 0.24
N SER A 441 1.57 -9.31 -0.15
CA SER A 441 0.76 -10.44 0.33
C SER A 441 1.18 -10.95 1.74
N PHE A 442 1.76 -10.08 2.59
CA PHE A 442 2.00 -10.37 4.00
C PHE A 442 1.33 -9.33 4.92
N HIS A 443 1.40 -8.04 4.60
CA HIS A 443 0.82 -6.97 5.41
C HIS A 443 -0.69 -6.78 5.23
N PHE A 444 -1.29 -7.19 4.10
CA PHE A 444 -2.74 -7.08 3.89
C PHE A 444 -3.57 -8.05 4.76
N TRP A 445 -2.99 -9.16 5.23
CA TRP A 445 -3.75 -10.27 5.83
C TRP A 445 -3.91 -10.20 7.35
N ARG A 446 -3.16 -9.32 8.06
CA ARG A 446 -3.28 -9.10 9.52
C ARG A 446 -2.91 -7.66 9.88
N THR A 447 -3.87 -6.88 10.38
CA THR A 447 -3.62 -5.61 11.08
C THR A 447 -2.97 -5.84 12.47
N PRO A 448 -2.28 -4.84 13.05
CA PRO A 448 -1.03 -5.09 13.77
C PRO A 448 -1.14 -5.17 15.31
N LEU A 449 0.00 -5.49 15.93
CA LEU A 449 0.32 -5.20 17.33
C LEU A 449 1.37 -4.06 17.39
N PRO A 450 1.47 -3.31 18.50
CA PRO A 450 1.69 -1.86 18.44
C PRO A 450 3.14 -1.38 18.23
N GLU A 451 3.20 -0.05 18.10
CA GLU A 451 4.30 0.84 17.69
C GLU A 451 5.71 0.52 18.22
N ILE A 452 6.68 0.77 17.34
CA ILE A 452 8.01 1.28 17.73
C ILE A 452 8.11 2.68 17.11
N ASP A 453 8.34 3.67 17.96
CA ASP A 453 8.49 5.09 17.62
C ASP A 453 9.72 5.32 16.71
N ILE A 454 9.50 5.93 15.54
CA ILE A 454 10.53 6.43 14.61
C ILE A 454 10.02 7.75 13.96
N ASP A 455 9.69 8.74 14.79
CA ASP A 455 9.38 10.08 14.29
C ASP A 455 10.67 10.84 13.93
N LEU A 456 11.13 10.74 12.67
CA LEU A 456 11.99 11.73 11.94
C LEU A 456 12.41 11.26 10.53
N GLU A 457 11.55 11.44 9.52
CA GLU A 457 11.88 11.99 8.18
C GLU A 457 10.63 12.05 7.27
N LEU A 458 10.66 12.88 6.22
CA LEU A 458 9.58 13.16 5.24
C LEU A 458 8.45 14.13 5.68
N GLN A 459 8.80 15.40 5.84
CA GLN A 459 7.94 16.49 5.38
C GLN A 459 8.49 17.07 4.06
N GLN A 460 7.59 17.59 3.22
CA GLN A 460 7.84 18.10 1.85
C GLN A 460 8.13 16.96 0.84
N THR A 461 7.66 17.00 -0.41
CA THR A 461 7.09 18.12 -1.19
C THR A 461 5.74 17.80 -1.85
N ASP A 462 4.84 18.79 -1.93
CA ASP A 462 4.33 19.29 -3.22
C ASP A 462 3.41 20.53 -3.08
N GLN A 463 3.67 21.58 -3.88
CA GLN A 463 2.71 22.54 -4.49
C GLN A 463 3.39 23.85 -4.95
N ILE A 464 3.29 24.20 -6.24
CA ILE A 464 3.24 25.59 -6.76
C ILE A 464 2.25 25.65 -7.96
N MET A 465 1.58 26.79 -8.12
CA MET A 465 0.50 27.10 -9.09
C MET A 465 0.98 27.83 -10.38
N PRO A 466 0.13 27.98 -11.44
CA PRO A 466 0.40 28.79 -12.66
C PRO A 466 0.43 30.33 -12.39
N ASP A 467 0.71 31.27 -13.30
CA ASP A 467 0.26 31.54 -14.70
C ASP A 467 1.10 32.75 -15.27
N PRO A 468 0.80 33.54 -16.35
CA PRO A 468 0.22 33.32 -17.70
C PRO A 468 1.06 33.87 -18.92
N GLU A 469 0.56 33.64 -20.15
CA GLU A 469 0.73 34.37 -21.46
C GLU A 469 2.11 34.67 -22.13
N ILE A 470 2.27 34.30 -23.43
CA ILE A 470 2.23 35.22 -24.62
C ILE A 470 2.58 34.51 -25.98
N ARG A 471 1.63 34.59 -26.93
CA ARG A 471 1.71 34.57 -28.44
C ARG A 471 2.07 33.32 -29.28
N GLU A 472 1.58 33.41 -30.52
CA GLU A 472 1.43 32.38 -31.56
C GLU A 472 2.64 32.24 -32.52
N GLY A 473 2.73 31.08 -33.18
CA GLY A 473 3.55 30.87 -34.39
C GLY A 473 3.20 29.55 -35.08
N THR A 474 2.81 29.58 -36.36
CA THR A 474 2.29 28.40 -37.08
C THR A 474 3.33 27.72 -37.97
N LYS A 475 3.51 26.38 -37.82
CA LYS A 475 3.26 25.37 -38.89
C LYS A 475 3.76 23.95 -38.57
N ASP A 476 3.08 22.99 -39.21
CA ASP A 476 3.53 21.67 -39.68
C ASP A 476 4.37 20.77 -38.74
N MET A 477 3.71 19.79 -38.10
CA MET A 477 4.37 18.50 -37.84
C MET A 477 3.40 17.32 -37.98
N THR A 478 3.95 16.14 -38.31
CA THR A 478 3.23 14.95 -38.77
C THR A 478 2.62 14.11 -37.64
N VAL A 479 1.44 13.54 -37.89
CA VAL A 479 0.75 12.61 -36.99
C VAL A 479 1.54 11.29 -36.82
N PRO A 480 1.81 10.84 -35.58
CA PRO A 480 2.23 9.46 -35.31
C PRO A 480 1.02 8.51 -35.32
N VAL A 481 1.18 7.32 -35.92
CA VAL A 481 0.11 6.32 -36.05
C VAL A 481 -0.27 5.74 -34.67
N SER A 482 -1.56 5.75 -34.34
CA SER A 482 -2.11 5.11 -33.15
C SER A 482 -2.15 3.58 -33.30
N SER A 483 -1.93 2.87 -32.18
CA SER A 483 -2.02 1.41 -32.14
C SER A 483 -3.48 0.95 -32.11
N ASN A 484 -3.84 -0.04 -32.94
CA ASN A 484 -5.21 -0.55 -33.00
C ASN A 484 -5.60 -1.28 -31.71
N ILE A 485 -6.56 -0.71 -30.98
CA ILE A 485 -7.36 -1.44 -29.98
C ILE A 485 -8.44 -2.22 -30.76
N PRO A 486 -8.68 -3.51 -30.46
CA PRO A 486 -9.79 -4.23 -31.09
C PRO A 486 -11.13 -3.66 -30.60
N MET A 487 -11.90 -3.05 -31.50
CA MET A 487 -13.30 -2.75 -31.22
C MET A 487 -14.12 -4.05 -31.17
N ALA A 488 -15.03 -4.16 -30.21
CA ALA A 488 -16.05 -5.19 -30.22
C ALA A 488 -16.89 -5.08 -31.49
N THR A 489 -17.17 -6.20 -32.14
CA THR A 489 -17.98 -6.25 -33.36
C THR A 489 -19.44 -5.92 -33.05
N ARG A 490 -20.19 -5.48 -34.07
CA ARG A 490 -21.62 -5.20 -33.96
C ARG A 490 -22.40 -6.34 -33.29
N LYS A 491 -22.09 -7.59 -33.66
CA LYS A 491 -22.76 -8.78 -33.13
C LYS A 491 -22.47 -8.98 -31.63
N GLU A 492 -21.24 -8.75 -31.20
CA GLU A 492 -20.88 -8.84 -29.78
C GLU A 492 -21.57 -7.74 -28.96
N LEU A 493 -21.70 -6.52 -29.51
CA LEU A 493 -22.49 -5.45 -28.87
C LEU A 493 -23.98 -5.79 -28.78
N GLU A 494 -24.57 -6.39 -29.81
CA GLU A 494 -25.97 -6.85 -29.80
C GLU A 494 -26.17 -8.00 -28.79
N GLU A 495 -25.27 -8.98 -28.76
CA GLU A 495 -25.28 -10.11 -27.81
C GLU A 495 -25.06 -9.65 -26.35
N MET A 496 -24.21 -8.63 -26.12
CA MET A 496 -24.04 -8.02 -24.79
C MET A 496 -25.29 -7.26 -24.31
N ILE A 497 -26.07 -6.64 -25.21
CA ILE A 497 -27.31 -5.95 -24.83
C ILE A 497 -28.40 -6.98 -24.51
N GLU A 498 -28.57 -8.02 -25.33
CA GLU A 498 -29.57 -9.09 -25.11
C GLU A 498 -29.34 -9.82 -23.77
N ASN A 499 -28.10 -10.00 -23.35
CA ASN A 499 -27.75 -10.58 -22.04
C ASN A 499 -28.01 -9.65 -20.83
N LEU A 500 -28.17 -8.34 -21.04
CA LEU A 500 -28.39 -7.34 -19.98
C LEU A 500 -29.84 -6.83 -19.91
N GLU A 501 -30.62 -6.96 -20.99
CA GLU A 501 -32.04 -6.57 -21.05
C GLU A 501 -32.91 -7.17 -19.92
N PRO A 502 -32.71 -8.43 -19.44
CA PRO A 502 -33.44 -8.98 -18.29
C PRO A 502 -33.15 -8.32 -16.93
N HIS A 503 -32.21 -7.37 -16.86
CA HIS A 503 -31.66 -6.82 -15.61
C HIS A 503 -31.66 -5.27 -15.57
N ILE A 504 -32.43 -4.63 -16.46
CA ILE A 504 -32.49 -3.16 -16.62
C ILE A 504 -33.13 -2.39 -15.44
N ASP A 505 -33.66 -3.09 -14.44
CA ASP A 505 -34.12 -2.51 -13.17
C ASP A 505 -32.97 -2.03 -12.27
N ASP A 506 -31.74 -2.52 -12.50
CA ASP A 506 -30.53 -2.05 -11.82
C ASP A 506 -29.96 -0.81 -12.55
N PRO A 507 -29.73 0.33 -11.87
CA PRO A 507 -29.27 1.56 -12.51
C PRO A 507 -27.87 1.44 -13.14
N ASP A 508 -26.99 0.60 -12.60
CA ASP A 508 -25.64 0.38 -13.14
C ASP A 508 -25.71 -0.44 -14.43
N VAL A 509 -26.57 -1.47 -14.45
CA VAL A 509 -26.88 -2.25 -15.67
C VAL A 509 -27.54 -1.38 -16.71
N LYS A 510 -28.50 -0.54 -16.32
CA LYS A 510 -29.17 0.40 -17.23
C LYS A 510 -28.17 1.37 -17.87
N ALA A 511 -27.23 1.93 -17.10
CA ALA A 511 -26.17 2.78 -17.63
C ALA A 511 -25.28 2.02 -18.62
N GLN A 512 -24.93 0.76 -18.33
CA GLN A 512 -24.18 -0.10 -19.26
C GLN A 512 -24.97 -0.38 -20.56
N VAL A 513 -26.27 -0.68 -20.47
CA VAL A 513 -27.15 -0.87 -21.65
C VAL A 513 -27.27 0.41 -22.46
N GLU A 514 -27.37 1.59 -21.83
CA GLU A 514 -27.41 2.89 -22.53
C GLU A 514 -26.07 3.18 -23.25
N VAL A 515 -24.92 2.86 -22.64
CA VAL A 515 -23.58 3.00 -23.23
C VAL A 515 -23.35 2.00 -24.36
N LEU A 516 -23.67 0.72 -24.18
CA LEU A 516 -23.57 -0.31 -25.23
C LEU A 516 -24.50 0.02 -26.40
N SER A 517 -25.71 0.50 -26.13
CA SER A 517 -26.63 1.01 -27.16
C SER A 517 -26.07 2.25 -27.87
N ALA A 518 -25.31 3.11 -27.18
CA ALA A 518 -24.64 4.25 -27.80
C ALA A 518 -23.47 3.79 -28.69
N ALA A 519 -22.67 2.81 -28.27
CA ALA A 519 -21.63 2.19 -29.08
C ALA A 519 -22.21 1.49 -30.33
N LEU A 520 -23.32 0.75 -30.18
CA LEU A 520 -24.01 0.09 -31.29
C LEU A 520 -24.59 1.10 -32.30
N ARG A 521 -25.07 2.26 -31.82
CA ARG A 521 -25.47 3.39 -32.68
C ARG A 521 -24.26 4.03 -33.38
N ALA A 522 -23.16 4.27 -32.67
CA ALA A 522 -21.92 4.81 -33.26
C ALA A 522 -21.36 3.88 -34.35
N SER A 523 -21.37 2.56 -34.12
CA SER A 523 -20.99 1.52 -35.10
C SER A 523 -21.88 1.47 -36.36
N SER A 524 -22.94 2.29 -36.46
CA SER A 524 -23.78 2.41 -37.65
C SER A 524 -23.54 3.70 -38.46
N LEU A 525 -22.55 4.52 -38.08
CA LEU A 525 -22.21 5.78 -38.73
C LEU A 525 -20.74 5.79 -39.19
N ASP A 526 -20.49 5.26 -40.38
CA ASP A 526 -19.21 5.42 -41.09
C ASP A 526 -19.47 6.10 -42.46
N PRO A 527 -18.95 7.32 -42.73
CA PRO A 527 -19.32 8.10 -43.91
C PRO A 527 -18.30 8.00 -45.06
N GLN A 528 -18.78 7.81 -46.30
CA GLN A 528 -17.95 7.95 -47.51
C GLN A 528 -18.65 8.77 -48.62
N GLU A 529 -17.81 9.41 -49.42
CA GLU A 529 -18.09 10.10 -50.70
C GLU A 529 -19.00 11.34 -50.69
N GLU A 530 -18.39 12.51 -50.44
CA GLU A 530 -18.40 13.54 -51.50
C GLU A 530 -16.99 13.67 -52.10
N THR A 531 -16.85 13.44 -53.40
CA THR A 531 -15.65 13.79 -54.18
C THR A 531 -16.08 14.18 -55.60
N MET A 532 -15.36 15.12 -56.20
CA MET A 532 -15.86 15.91 -57.34
C MET A 532 -16.07 15.11 -58.64
N ALA A 533 -17.10 15.51 -59.40
CA ALA A 533 -17.48 14.86 -60.66
C ALA A 533 -16.39 14.90 -61.76
N GLY A 534 -16.15 13.75 -62.40
CA GLY A 534 -15.23 13.60 -63.54
C GLY A 534 -15.86 12.80 -64.69
N VAL A 535 -16.16 13.45 -65.81
CA VAL A 535 -16.86 12.86 -66.98
C VAL A 535 -15.91 12.02 -67.85
N GLY A 536 -16.25 10.76 -68.17
CA GLY A 536 -15.38 9.89 -69.00
C GLY A 536 -16.00 8.61 -69.60
N LYS A 537 -16.76 8.75 -70.70
CA LYS A 537 -17.37 7.69 -71.55
C LYS A 537 -16.57 6.37 -71.75
N GLY A 538 -17.26 5.23 -71.88
CA GLY A 538 -16.73 4.04 -72.58
C GLY A 538 -17.61 2.79 -72.59
N MET A 539 -18.33 2.53 -73.69
CA MET A 539 -18.84 1.19 -74.08
C MET A 539 -17.66 0.36 -74.66
N ASP A 540 -17.66 -0.98 -74.72
CA ASP A 540 -18.74 -1.82 -75.27
C ASP A 540 -18.68 -3.33 -74.88
N SER A 541 -19.86 -3.96 -74.89
CA SER A 541 -20.20 -5.35 -75.28
C SER A 541 -19.20 -6.53 -75.18
N GLN A 542 -19.62 -7.63 -74.51
CA GLN A 542 -20.16 -8.84 -75.20
C GLN A 542 -20.80 -9.88 -74.25
N ASN A 543 -21.59 -10.81 -74.81
CA ASN A 543 -22.34 -11.87 -74.11
C ASN A 543 -21.56 -13.20 -74.07
N GLU A 544 -21.86 -14.07 -73.09
CA GLU A 544 -22.30 -15.44 -73.40
C GLU A 544 -23.22 -16.03 -72.29
N LEU A 545 -24.07 -17.02 -72.62
CA LEU A 545 -25.29 -17.30 -71.85
C LEU A 545 -25.88 -18.72 -72.11
N SER A 546 -25.92 -19.61 -71.10
CA SER A 546 -26.86 -20.77 -70.94
C SER A 546 -26.53 -21.49 -69.62
N ILE A 547 -27.36 -21.52 -68.55
CA ILE A 547 -28.74 -22.02 -68.35
C ILE A 547 -28.83 -23.56 -68.14
N LYS A 548 -29.62 -23.94 -67.11
CA LYS A 548 -30.18 -25.27 -66.68
C LYS A 548 -29.57 -25.90 -65.43
N ASP A 549 -30.34 -26.44 -64.47
CA ASP A 549 -31.78 -26.25 -64.14
C ASP A 549 -32.08 -26.73 -62.68
N GLN A 550 -33.11 -26.12 -62.07
CA GLN A 550 -34.16 -26.62 -61.13
C GLN A 550 -34.08 -28.06 -60.52
N LEU A 551 -34.68 -28.43 -59.37
CA LEU A 551 -35.40 -27.79 -58.23
C LEU A 551 -35.74 -28.88 -57.18
N ASN A 552 -35.98 -28.56 -55.89
CA ASN A 552 -37.10 -29.15 -55.12
C ASN A 552 -37.45 -28.40 -53.80
N TYR A 553 -38.60 -28.70 -53.19
CA TYR A 553 -39.27 -27.84 -52.18
C TYR A 553 -40.18 -28.59 -51.17
N LYS A 554 -40.24 -28.12 -49.90
CA LYS A 554 -41.31 -28.36 -48.86
C LYS A 554 -41.47 -29.81 -48.32
N LEU A 555 -42.07 -30.08 -47.16
CA LEU A 555 -43.26 -29.50 -46.48
C LEU A 555 -43.12 -29.34 -44.93
N ILE A 556 -44.22 -29.33 -44.16
CA ILE A 556 -44.39 -28.78 -42.79
C ILE A 556 -45.26 -29.74 -41.93
N GLN A 557 -44.97 -29.84 -40.61
CA GLN A 557 -45.75 -30.37 -39.46
C GLN A 557 -46.49 -31.73 -39.54
N ASP A 558 -46.34 -32.56 -38.49
CA ASP A 558 -47.41 -32.88 -37.53
C ASP A 558 -46.89 -33.73 -36.33
N ASP A 559 -47.61 -33.67 -35.20
CA ASP A 559 -47.44 -34.49 -33.96
C ASP A 559 -48.34 -35.76 -34.05
N PRO A 560 -48.10 -36.90 -33.35
CA PRO A 560 -48.28 -36.95 -31.88
C PRO A 560 -47.47 -38.01 -31.07
N VAL A 561 -47.56 -37.90 -29.73
CA VAL A 561 -46.96 -38.77 -28.68
C VAL A 561 -47.73 -40.09 -28.41
N PRO A 562 -47.04 -41.20 -28.07
CA PRO A 562 -47.42 -41.95 -26.85
C PRO A 562 -46.27 -42.66 -26.06
N LEU A 563 -46.05 -42.21 -24.81
CA LEU A 563 -45.99 -42.98 -23.54
C LEU A 563 -45.12 -44.27 -23.34
N ILE A 564 -44.19 -44.15 -22.36
CA ILE A 564 -43.86 -45.09 -21.23
C ILE A 564 -43.26 -46.50 -21.51
N SER A 565 -42.01 -46.71 -21.05
CA SER A 565 -41.53 -47.76 -20.09
C SER A 565 -40.00 -47.65 -19.96
N ASP A 566 -39.45 -47.21 -18.83
CA ASP A 566 -39.08 -47.96 -17.60
C ASP A 566 -37.66 -48.59 -17.59
N ALA A 567 -36.83 -48.03 -16.69
CA ALA A 567 -35.76 -48.68 -15.90
C ALA A 567 -34.39 -49.06 -16.52
N VAL A 568 -33.48 -49.36 -15.57
CA VAL A 568 -32.18 -50.08 -15.66
C VAL A 568 -30.89 -49.26 -15.95
N GLU A 569 -30.25 -48.86 -14.84
CA GLU A 569 -28.82 -49.05 -14.49
C GLU A 569 -27.69 -48.58 -15.45
N ASN A 570 -27.11 -47.43 -15.08
CA ASN A 570 -25.73 -47.32 -14.59
C ASN A 570 -24.78 -48.53 -14.79
N ILE A 571 -23.76 -48.43 -15.64
CA ILE A 571 -22.35 -48.73 -15.31
C ILE A 571 -21.36 -48.29 -16.42
N ASP A 572 -20.15 -47.92 -16.00
CA ASP A 572 -18.98 -47.53 -16.80
C ASP A 572 -18.38 -48.67 -17.65
N SER A 573 -17.83 -48.36 -18.83
CA SER A 573 -16.42 -48.69 -19.20
C SER A 573 -16.03 -48.40 -20.66
N THR A 574 -15.02 -47.53 -20.81
CA THR A 574 -13.87 -47.57 -21.74
C THR A 574 -13.94 -48.40 -23.04
N LEU A 575 -13.65 -47.75 -24.18
CA LEU A 575 -12.82 -48.35 -25.24
C LEU A 575 -11.72 -47.37 -25.70
N ARG A 576 -10.45 -47.82 -25.66
CA ARG A 576 -9.30 -47.13 -26.26
C ARG A 576 -9.08 -47.60 -27.70
N TYR A 577 -8.42 -46.79 -28.51
CA TYR A 577 -7.64 -47.25 -29.67
C TYR A 577 -6.15 -46.99 -29.44
N ILE A 578 -5.30 -47.79 -30.09
CA ILE A 578 -3.86 -47.93 -29.79
C ILE A 578 -3.04 -47.48 -31.01
N HIS A 579 -1.91 -46.82 -30.76
CA HIS A 579 -0.70 -47.03 -31.56
C HIS A 579 0.56 -46.89 -30.69
N ASN A 580 1.56 -47.73 -30.96
CA ASN A 580 2.88 -47.73 -30.30
C ASN A 580 3.78 -46.62 -30.93
N ASP A 581 4.93 -46.20 -30.39
CA ASP A 581 6.13 -47.00 -30.10
C ASP A 581 6.99 -46.51 -28.90
N SER A 582 7.95 -47.38 -28.52
CA SER A 582 9.11 -47.26 -27.61
C SER A 582 9.63 -45.84 -27.25
N ASP A 583 10.18 -45.59 -26.05
CA ASP A 583 11.07 -46.48 -25.27
C ASP A 583 10.97 -46.36 -23.71
N LEU A 584 11.77 -47.14 -22.98
CA LEU A 584 11.64 -47.38 -21.53
C LEU A 584 11.92 -46.19 -20.60
N SER A 585 11.02 -45.98 -19.63
CA SER A 585 11.41 -45.83 -18.21
C SER A 585 10.34 -46.46 -17.30
N THR A 586 10.72 -46.93 -16.11
CA THR A 586 9.82 -47.64 -15.19
C THR A 586 9.18 -46.70 -14.19
N ASN A 587 7.85 -46.59 -14.20
CA ASN A 587 7.06 -46.05 -13.08
C ASN A 587 5.86 -46.96 -12.79
N SER A 588 5.51 -47.07 -11.51
CA SER A 588 4.42 -47.91 -11.02
C SER A 588 3.05 -47.26 -11.24
N SER A 589 2.14 -47.97 -11.89
CA SER A 589 0.73 -47.56 -12.04
C SER A 589 -0.01 -47.66 -10.71
N PHE A 590 -0.03 -46.58 -9.94
CA PHE A 590 -0.96 -46.42 -8.81
C PHE A 590 -2.42 -46.28 -9.30
N SER A 591 -3.38 -46.56 -8.42
CA SER A 591 -4.80 -46.31 -8.72
C SER A 591 -5.15 -44.83 -8.50
N PRO A 592 -6.03 -44.21 -9.31
CA PRO A 592 -6.54 -42.86 -9.04
C PRO A 592 -7.32 -42.75 -7.71
N GLU A 593 -7.75 -43.87 -7.12
CA GLU A 593 -8.31 -43.91 -5.77
C GLU A 593 -7.26 -43.88 -4.65
N GLU A 594 -6.00 -44.13 -4.97
CA GLU A 594 -4.85 -44.04 -4.04
C GLU A 594 -4.24 -42.64 -4.12
N GLU A 595 -4.07 -42.08 -5.31
CA GLU A 595 -3.68 -40.67 -5.51
C GLU A 595 -4.60 -39.68 -4.78
N ARG A 596 -5.91 -39.95 -4.77
CA ARG A 596 -6.89 -39.15 -4.01
C ARG A 596 -6.76 -39.29 -2.50
N LYS A 597 -6.30 -40.44 -1.98
CA LYS A 597 -6.05 -40.64 -0.54
C LYS A 597 -4.76 -39.95 -0.09
N SER A 598 -3.75 -39.87 -0.97
CA SER A 598 -2.48 -39.15 -0.72
C SER A 598 -2.59 -37.62 -0.84
N LYS A 599 -3.78 -37.04 -1.01
CA LYS A 599 -4.03 -35.58 -1.05
C LYS A 599 -5.05 -35.11 0.00
N VAL A 600 -5.29 -35.93 1.03
CA VAL A 600 -6.19 -35.60 2.14
C VAL A 600 -5.38 -34.96 3.27
N GLN A 601 -5.84 -33.81 3.74
CA GLN A 601 -5.28 -33.10 4.90
C GLN A 601 -6.39 -32.65 5.86
N ASP A 602 -6.06 -32.48 7.14
CA ASP A 602 -7.01 -32.10 8.20
C ASP A 602 -6.95 -30.62 8.61
N VAL A 603 -6.04 -29.82 8.04
CA VAL A 603 -5.78 -28.43 8.45
C VAL A 603 -6.90 -27.49 8.02
N VAL A 604 -7.40 -27.66 6.79
CA VAL A 604 -8.56 -26.95 6.23
C VAL A 604 -9.59 -27.97 5.74
N PRO A 605 -10.90 -27.63 5.71
CA PRO A 605 -11.92 -28.51 5.14
C PRO A 605 -11.58 -28.88 3.69
N GLN A 606 -11.40 -30.18 3.41
CA GLN A 606 -10.94 -30.66 2.11
C GLN A 606 -11.79 -30.12 0.95
N ALA A 607 -13.11 -30.01 1.13
CA ALA A 607 -13.99 -29.44 0.11
C ALA A 607 -13.65 -27.98 -0.27
N LEU A 608 -13.14 -27.14 0.64
CA LEU A 608 -12.67 -25.79 0.30
C LEU A 608 -11.35 -25.85 -0.50
N LEU A 609 -10.44 -26.76 -0.11
CA LEU A 609 -9.20 -26.99 -0.84
C LEU A 609 -9.49 -27.50 -2.26
N ASP A 610 -10.42 -28.44 -2.43
CA ASP A 610 -10.83 -28.95 -3.74
C ASP A 610 -11.42 -27.84 -4.64
N GLN A 611 -12.20 -26.91 -4.07
CA GLN A 611 -12.70 -25.72 -4.79
C GLN A 611 -11.58 -24.75 -5.19
N TYR A 612 -10.49 -24.71 -4.43
CA TYR A 612 -9.32 -23.85 -4.67
C TYR A 612 -8.35 -24.48 -5.69
N LEU A 613 -8.00 -25.75 -5.53
CA LEU A 613 -7.16 -26.50 -6.48
C LEU A 613 -7.78 -26.48 -7.89
N SER A 614 -9.11 -26.57 -7.99
CA SER A 614 -9.81 -26.48 -9.26
C SER A 614 -9.87 -25.06 -9.85
N MET A 615 -9.33 -24.01 -9.22
CA MET A 615 -9.21 -22.66 -9.84
C MET A 615 -8.28 -22.64 -11.07
N THR A 616 -7.44 -23.68 -11.27
CA THR A 616 -6.64 -23.85 -12.49
C THR A 616 -7.36 -24.57 -13.63
N ASP A 617 -8.58 -25.08 -13.42
CA ASP A 617 -9.36 -25.78 -14.45
C ASP A 617 -9.81 -24.79 -15.56
N PRO A 618 -9.39 -24.97 -16.83
CA PRO A 618 -9.78 -24.07 -17.92
C PRO A 618 -11.29 -23.95 -18.16
N SER A 619 -12.09 -24.93 -17.76
CA SER A 619 -13.56 -24.88 -17.86
C SER A 619 -14.20 -23.86 -16.90
N ARG A 620 -13.52 -23.56 -15.78
CA ARG A 620 -13.98 -22.59 -14.79
C ARG A 620 -13.63 -21.16 -15.17
N ALA A 621 -12.47 -20.98 -15.81
CA ALA A 621 -12.09 -19.72 -16.43
C ALA A 621 -13.13 -19.25 -17.47
N GLN A 622 -13.73 -20.19 -18.21
CA GLN A 622 -14.80 -19.91 -19.18
C GLN A 622 -16.17 -19.61 -18.53
N THR A 623 -16.51 -20.27 -17.42
CA THR A 623 -17.86 -20.22 -16.81
C THR A 623 -18.00 -19.22 -15.66
N VAL A 624 -16.90 -18.60 -15.23
CA VAL A 624 -16.88 -17.58 -14.17
C VAL A 624 -16.00 -16.38 -14.55
N ASP A 625 -14.68 -16.51 -14.56
CA ASP A 625 -13.76 -15.39 -14.90
C ASP A 625 -12.39 -15.91 -15.34
N THR A 626 -11.87 -15.34 -16.43
CA THR A 626 -10.55 -15.62 -17.00
C THR A 626 -9.37 -15.31 -16.07
N GLU A 627 -9.49 -14.36 -15.14
CA GLU A 627 -8.41 -14.02 -14.20
C GLU A 627 -8.41 -14.93 -12.93
N ILE A 628 -9.27 -15.96 -12.84
CA ILE A 628 -9.33 -16.86 -11.66
C ILE A 628 -8.00 -17.58 -11.38
N ALA A 629 -7.27 -18.01 -12.40
CA ALA A 629 -5.94 -18.61 -12.23
C ALA A 629 -4.93 -17.62 -11.58
N LYS A 630 -5.04 -16.33 -11.90
CA LYS A 630 -4.23 -15.26 -11.29
C LYS A 630 -4.63 -15.03 -9.82
N HIS A 631 -5.93 -15.06 -9.49
CA HIS A 631 -6.39 -15.01 -8.09
C HIS A 631 -5.94 -16.24 -7.28
N CYS A 632 -5.84 -17.41 -7.91
CA CYS A 632 -5.19 -18.59 -7.33
C CYS A 632 -3.71 -18.31 -7.06
N ALA A 633 -2.92 -17.95 -8.07
CA ALA A 633 -1.50 -17.65 -7.94
C ALA A 633 -1.20 -16.59 -6.87
N TYR A 634 -2.00 -15.52 -6.80
CA TYR A 634 -1.84 -14.43 -5.84
C TYR A 634 -1.99 -14.87 -4.38
N SER A 635 -2.89 -15.82 -4.13
CA SER A 635 -3.21 -16.32 -2.79
C SER A 635 -2.44 -17.59 -2.40
N LEU A 636 -1.73 -18.21 -3.35
CA LEU A 636 -1.03 -19.49 -3.15
C LEU A 636 -0.03 -19.49 -1.99
N PRO A 637 0.77 -18.43 -1.72
CA PRO A 637 1.64 -18.40 -0.54
C PRO A 637 0.87 -18.45 0.77
N GLY A 638 -0.25 -17.72 0.88
CA GLY A 638 -1.11 -17.74 2.07
C GLY A 638 -1.76 -19.11 2.30
N VAL A 639 -2.17 -19.79 1.24
CA VAL A 639 -2.69 -21.16 1.31
C VAL A 639 -1.58 -22.18 1.64
N ALA A 640 -0.37 -22.02 1.09
CA ALA A 640 0.78 -22.87 1.39
C ALA A 640 1.25 -22.71 2.85
N LEU A 641 1.31 -21.49 3.37
CA LEU A 641 1.60 -21.20 4.78
C LEU A 641 0.54 -21.82 5.71
N THR A 642 -0.73 -21.78 5.30
CA THR A 642 -1.86 -22.35 6.06
C THR A 642 -1.78 -23.86 6.15
N LEU A 643 -1.59 -24.54 5.02
CA LEU A 643 -1.46 -26.00 4.97
C LEU A 643 -0.13 -26.47 5.58
N GLY A 644 0.92 -25.65 5.51
CA GLY A 644 2.27 -25.94 5.98
C GLY A 644 3.04 -26.89 5.06
N ARG A 645 4.38 -26.84 5.13
CA ARG A 645 5.31 -27.59 4.25
C ARG A 645 5.01 -29.09 4.11
N GLN A 646 4.47 -29.72 5.14
CA GLN A 646 4.10 -31.15 5.15
C GLN A 646 3.01 -31.48 4.11
N ASN A 647 2.11 -30.55 3.85
CA ASN A 647 0.95 -30.69 2.96
C ASN A 647 1.19 -30.07 1.57
N TRP A 648 2.43 -29.69 1.24
CA TRP A 648 2.79 -29.14 -0.07
C TRP A 648 2.41 -30.06 -1.24
N HIS A 649 2.42 -31.38 -1.03
CA HIS A 649 1.97 -32.40 -1.98
C HIS A 649 0.51 -32.22 -2.44
N CYS A 650 -0.32 -31.48 -1.71
CA CYS A 650 -1.67 -31.10 -2.13
C CYS A 650 -1.68 -29.94 -3.12
N LEU A 651 -0.71 -29.02 -3.05
CA LEU A 651 -0.61 -27.80 -3.87
C LEU A 651 0.33 -27.92 -5.08
N LYS A 652 1.27 -28.87 -5.06
CA LYS A 652 2.35 -28.98 -6.05
C LYS A 652 1.84 -28.93 -7.50
N ASP A 653 0.90 -29.79 -7.87
CA ASP A 653 0.34 -29.85 -9.23
C ASP A 653 -0.31 -28.52 -9.65
N THR A 654 -0.98 -27.84 -8.71
CA THR A 654 -1.58 -26.52 -8.92
C THR A 654 -0.50 -25.45 -9.12
N TYR A 655 0.60 -25.49 -8.35
CA TYR A 655 1.76 -24.62 -8.54
C TYR A 655 2.42 -24.84 -9.90
N GLU A 656 2.68 -26.10 -10.30
CA GLU A 656 3.26 -26.43 -11.61
C GLU A 656 2.35 -26.02 -12.77
N THR A 657 1.03 -26.17 -12.62
CA THR A 657 0.03 -25.70 -13.60
C THR A 657 0.05 -24.18 -13.73
N LEU A 658 0.04 -23.44 -12.62
CA LEU A 658 0.11 -21.98 -12.62
C LEU A 658 1.45 -21.44 -13.14
N ALA A 659 2.55 -22.15 -12.88
CA ALA A 659 3.88 -21.81 -13.36
C ALA A 659 4.04 -22.02 -14.88
N SER A 660 3.22 -22.90 -15.47
CA SER A 660 3.17 -23.17 -16.91
C SER A 660 1.94 -22.59 -17.61
N ASP A 661 1.14 -21.78 -16.91
CA ASP A 661 -0.07 -21.15 -17.45
C ASP A 661 0.25 -20.27 -18.68
N MET A 662 -0.61 -20.32 -19.69
CA MET A 662 -0.46 -19.53 -20.93
C MET A 662 -0.45 -18.02 -20.66
N GLN A 663 -1.17 -17.55 -19.63
CA GLN A 663 -1.26 -16.15 -19.24
C GLN A 663 -0.01 -15.71 -18.48
N TRP A 664 0.82 -14.88 -19.12
CA TRP A 664 2.02 -14.31 -18.49
C TRP A 664 1.74 -13.56 -17.18
N LYS A 665 0.52 -12.99 -17.00
CA LYS A 665 0.08 -12.39 -15.74
C LYS A 665 0.10 -13.37 -14.55
N VAL A 666 -0.30 -14.63 -14.79
CA VAL A 666 -0.34 -15.68 -13.77
C VAL A 666 1.08 -16.06 -13.38
N ARG A 667 1.93 -16.31 -14.39
CA ARG A 667 3.36 -16.61 -14.20
C ARG A 667 4.11 -15.47 -13.51
N ARG A 668 3.84 -14.20 -13.88
CA ARG A 668 4.34 -13.00 -13.18
C ARG A 668 3.93 -13.01 -11.70
N THR A 669 2.66 -13.30 -11.40
CA THR A 669 2.17 -13.32 -10.00
C THR A 669 2.88 -14.37 -9.15
N LEU A 670 3.21 -15.54 -9.72
CA LEU A 670 4.08 -16.52 -9.05
C LEU A 670 5.55 -16.09 -8.96
N ALA A 671 6.11 -15.48 -10.02
CA ALA A 671 7.49 -14.98 -10.03
C ALA A 671 7.74 -13.96 -8.91
N PHE A 672 6.75 -13.09 -8.64
CA PHE A 672 6.78 -12.14 -7.52
C PHE A 672 6.64 -12.79 -6.12
N SER A 673 6.23 -14.06 -6.01
CA SER A 673 5.94 -14.71 -4.71
C SER A 673 6.71 -16.02 -4.45
N ILE A 674 7.59 -16.42 -5.37
CA ILE A 674 8.40 -17.65 -5.27
C ILE A 674 9.40 -17.65 -4.10
N HIS A 675 9.81 -16.48 -3.63
CA HIS A 675 10.70 -16.32 -2.46
C HIS A 675 9.94 -16.60 -1.14
N GLU A 676 8.72 -16.09 -0.98
CA GLU A 676 7.84 -16.45 0.15
C GLU A 676 7.55 -17.96 0.19
N LEU A 677 7.25 -18.56 -0.98
CA LEU A 677 7.09 -20.01 -1.08
C LEU A 677 8.36 -20.77 -0.65
N ALA A 678 9.56 -20.26 -0.96
CA ALA A 678 10.81 -20.87 -0.52
C ALA A 678 11.00 -20.80 1.01
N VAL A 679 10.64 -19.69 1.66
CA VAL A 679 10.64 -19.56 3.13
C VAL A 679 9.66 -20.57 3.76
N ILE A 680 8.44 -20.67 3.22
CA ILE A 680 7.39 -21.57 3.73
C ILE A 680 7.81 -23.04 3.62
N LEU A 681 8.37 -23.44 2.48
CA LEU A 681 8.69 -24.84 2.18
C LEU A 681 10.04 -25.28 2.76
N GLY A 682 11.06 -24.41 2.75
CA GLY A 682 12.43 -24.71 3.17
C GLY A 682 13.24 -25.47 2.12
N ASP A 683 14.52 -25.69 2.43
CA ASP A 683 15.60 -26.01 1.49
C ASP A 683 15.31 -27.20 0.57
N GLN A 684 14.85 -28.33 1.11
CA GLN A 684 14.68 -29.58 0.35
C GLN A 684 13.61 -29.47 -0.73
N LEU A 685 12.45 -28.91 -0.38
CA LEU A 685 11.33 -28.68 -1.31
C LEU A 685 11.63 -27.51 -2.25
N THR A 686 12.32 -26.48 -1.77
CA THR A 686 12.78 -25.35 -2.61
C THR A 686 13.72 -25.84 -3.70
N ALA A 687 14.71 -26.67 -3.37
CA ALA A 687 15.66 -27.23 -4.32
C ALA A 687 15.03 -28.25 -5.29
N GLY A 688 14.02 -29.01 -4.85
CA GLY A 688 13.31 -29.99 -5.67
C GLY A 688 12.30 -29.37 -6.63
N ASP A 689 11.46 -28.45 -6.15
CA ASP A 689 10.23 -28.02 -6.83
C ASP A 689 10.27 -26.56 -7.29
N LEU A 690 10.81 -25.64 -6.46
CA LEU A 690 10.81 -24.21 -6.79
C LEU A 690 11.97 -23.79 -7.69
N VAL A 691 13.18 -24.33 -7.47
CA VAL A 691 14.38 -24.03 -8.28
C VAL A 691 14.17 -24.32 -9.78
N PRO A 692 13.56 -25.45 -10.21
CA PRO A 692 13.23 -25.67 -11.62
C PRO A 692 12.30 -24.60 -12.21
N VAL A 693 11.29 -24.16 -11.46
CA VAL A 693 10.33 -23.12 -11.89
C VAL A 693 10.97 -21.73 -11.93
N PHE A 694 11.79 -21.38 -10.92
CA PHE A 694 12.61 -20.17 -10.91
C PHE A 694 13.49 -20.09 -12.16
N ASN A 695 14.15 -21.20 -12.52
CA ASN A 695 14.97 -21.33 -13.73
C ASN A 695 14.17 -21.28 -15.04
N GLY A 696 12.85 -21.50 -14.97
CA GLY A 696 11.90 -21.22 -16.05
C GLY A 696 11.59 -19.73 -16.17
N PHE A 697 11.20 -19.08 -15.06
CA PHE A 697 10.88 -17.64 -15.02
C PHE A 697 12.06 -16.75 -15.42
N LEU A 698 13.31 -17.15 -15.16
CA LEU A 698 14.51 -16.45 -15.66
C LEU A 698 14.59 -16.34 -17.19
N LYS A 699 13.92 -17.25 -17.91
CA LYS A 699 13.92 -17.43 -19.39
C LYS A 699 12.57 -17.11 -20.04
N ASP A 700 11.63 -16.60 -19.24
CA ASP A 700 10.32 -16.15 -19.67
C ASP A 700 10.41 -14.70 -20.23
N LEU A 701 9.29 -14.05 -20.51
CA LEU A 701 9.24 -12.65 -20.93
C LEU A 701 9.82 -11.71 -19.85
N ASP A 702 10.40 -10.57 -20.25
CA ASP A 702 10.88 -9.52 -19.32
C ASP A 702 9.85 -9.15 -18.21
N GLU A 703 8.54 -9.18 -18.52
CA GLU A 703 7.42 -8.93 -17.58
C GLU A 703 7.23 -10.01 -16.49
N VAL A 704 7.75 -11.22 -16.69
CA VAL A 704 7.80 -12.30 -15.69
C VAL A 704 9.17 -12.33 -15.03
N ARG A 705 10.25 -12.17 -15.80
CA ARG A 705 11.65 -12.08 -15.32
C ARG A 705 11.81 -11.01 -14.24
N ILE A 706 11.09 -9.88 -14.32
CA ILE A 706 11.16 -8.80 -13.33
C ILE A 706 10.67 -9.23 -11.94
N GLY A 707 9.75 -10.20 -11.85
CA GLY A 707 9.26 -10.73 -10.57
C GLY A 707 10.32 -11.55 -9.83
N VAL A 708 11.01 -12.46 -10.54
CA VAL A 708 12.15 -13.19 -9.96
C VAL A 708 13.38 -12.31 -9.73
N LEU A 709 13.56 -11.25 -10.54
CA LEU A 709 14.64 -10.28 -10.34
C LEU A 709 14.43 -9.49 -9.04
N LYS A 710 13.22 -8.99 -8.78
CA LYS A 710 12.87 -8.18 -7.59
C LYS A 710 13.11 -8.84 -6.24
N HIS A 711 13.22 -10.17 -6.22
CA HIS A 711 13.42 -10.96 -5.01
C HIS A 711 14.59 -11.95 -5.20
N LEU A 712 15.52 -11.60 -6.08
CA LEU A 712 16.66 -12.43 -6.47
C LEU A 712 17.63 -12.62 -5.31
N HIS A 713 17.90 -11.56 -4.53
CA HIS A 713 18.66 -11.69 -3.29
C HIS A 713 17.97 -12.67 -2.32
N ASP A 714 16.68 -12.49 -2.08
CA ASP A 714 15.96 -13.20 -1.02
C ASP A 714 15.83 -14.70 -1.35
N PHE A 715 15.51 -15.04 -2.60
CA PHE A 715 15.50 -16.43 -3.07
C PHE A 715 16.89 -17.06 -3.05
N LEU A 716 17.94 -16.37 -3.55
CA LEU A 716 19.29 -16.93 -3.58
C LEU A 716 19.91 -17.08 -2.19
N LYS A 717 19.52 -16.25 -1.22
CA LYS A 717 19.93 -16.36 0.19
C LYS A 717 19.49 -17.67 0.83
N LEU A 718 18.32 -18.20 0.44
CA LEU A 718 17.77 -19.47 0.91
C LEU A 718 18.43 -20.70 0.26
N LEU A 719 19.20 -20.53 -0.82
CA LEU A 719 19.90 -21.64 -1.47
C LEU A 719 21.26 -21.92 -0.81
N HIS A 720 21.59 -23.21 -0.66
CA HIS A 720 22.93 -23.68 -0.30
C HIS A 720 24.01 -23.10 -1.24
N LEU A 721 25.22 -22.87 -0.71
CA LEU A 721 26.31 -22.13 -1.37
C LEU A 721 26.67 -22.67 -2.77
N ASP A 722 26.76 -23.99 -2.96
CA ASP A 722 27.09 -24.58 -4.25
C ASP A 722 26.03 -24.26 -5.31
N LYS A 723 24.74 -24.40 -4.96
CA LYS A 723 23.62 -24.08 -5.84
C LYS A 723 23.48 -22.59 -6.11
N ARG A 724 23.71 -21.75 -5.09
CA ARG A 724 23.79 -20.29 -5.25
C ARG A 724 24.84 -19.90 -6.29
N ARG A 725 26.02 -20.53 -6.25
CA ARG A 725 27.14 -20.23 -7.16
C ARG A 725 26.85 -20.54 -8.64
N GLU A 726 25.96 -21.49 -8.93
CA GLU A 726 25.51 -21.80 -10.31
C GLU A 726 24.76 -20.63 -10.98
N TYR A 727 24.24 -19.66 -10.21
CA TYR A 727 23.54 -18.49 -10.75
C TYR A 727 24.47 -17.37 -11.22
N LEU A 728 25.74 -17.31 -10.80
CA LEU A 728 26.66 -16.22 -11.15
C LEU A 728 26.82 -16.02 -12.67
N TYR A 729 26.81 -17.11 -13.44
CA TYR A 729 26.84 -17.07 -14.90
C TYR A 729 25.53 -16.55 -15.50
N GLN A 730 24.39 -16.86 -14.88
CA GLN A 730 23.05 -16.48 -15.33
C GLN A 730 22.78 -14.98 -15.07
N LEU A 731 23.43 -14.37 -14.07
CA LEU A 731 23.30 -12.93 -13.80
C LEU A 731 23.71 -12.05 -15.00
N GLN A 732 24.62 -12.54 -15.86
CA GLN A 732 25.00 -11.82 -17.07
C GLN A 732 23.88 -11.81 -18.13
N GLU A 733 22.97 -12.79 -18.11
CA GLU A 733 21.83 -12.87 -19.04
C GLU A 733 20.77 -11.78 -18.76
N PHE A 734 20.72 -11.22 -17.55
CA PHE A 734 19.85 -10.08 -17.22
C PHE A 734 20.27 -8.76 -17.89
N LEU A 735 21.50 -8.63 -18.40
CA LEU A 735 21.88 -7.51 -19.26
C LEU A 735 21.19 -7.57 -20.63
N VAL A 736 20.76 -8.76 -21.05
CA VAL A 736 20.02 -8.99 -22.29
C VAL A 736 18.52 -8.99 -21.96
N THR A 737 17.90 -7.85 -22.25
CA THR A 737 16.45 -7.61 -22.17
C THR A 737 15.84 -7.77 -23.56
N ASP A 738 14.63 -8.34 -23.65
CA ASP A 738 13.88 -8.41 -24.91
C ASP A 738 13.66 -7.02 -25.49
N ASN A 739 13.38 -6.06 -24.59
CA ASN A 739 13.14 -4.67 -24.93
C ASN A 739 14.26 -3.77 -24.39
N SER A 740 15.17 -3.32 -25.28
CA SER A 740 16.25 -2.39 -24.92
C SER A 740 15.82 -1.01 -24.37
N ARG A 741 14.51 -0.69 -24.35
CA ARG A 741 13.94 0.47 -23.62
C ARG A 741 13.63 0.17 -22.16
N ASN A 742 13.65 -1.10 -21.73
CA ASN A 742 13.36 -1.53 -20.36
C ASN A 742 14.52 -1.19 -19.41
N TRP A 743 14.69 0.11 -19.15
CA TRP A 743 15.70 0.61 -18.24
C TRP A 743 15.36 0.31 -16.78
N ARG A 744 14.08 0.18 -16.43
CA ARG A 744 13.64 -0.18 -15.08
C ARG A 744 14.13 -1.57 -14.66
N PHE A 745 14.06 -2.55 -15.57
CA PHE A 745 14.66 -3.87 -15.36
C PHE A 745 16.17 -3.82 -15.06
N ARG A 746 16.89 -2.93 -15.73
CA ARG A 746 18.35 -2.79 -15.59
C ARG A 746 18.74 -1.88 -14.42
N TYR A 747 17.81 -1.08 -13.91
CA TYR A 747 17.90 -0.35 -12.64
C TYR A 747 17.72 -1.33 -11.48
N GLU A 748 16.64 -2.12 -11.49
CA GLU A 748 16.39 -3.20 -10.51
C GLU A 748 17.57 -4.18 -10.45
N LEU A 749 18.13 -4.59 -11.60
CA LEU A 749 19.33 -5.42 -11.64
C LEU A 749 20.49 -4.82 -10.85
N ALA A 750 20.68 -3.50 -10.87
CA ALA A 750 21.74 -2.84 -10.10
C ALA A 750 21.44 -2.83 -8.59
N GLU A 751 20.18 -2.62 -8.18
CA GLU A 751 19.75 -2.68 -6.78
C GLU A 751 19.95 -4.08 -6.20
N GLN A 752 19.47 -5.10 -6.93
CA GLN A 752 19.63 -6.50 -6.54
C GLN A 752 21.10 -6.92 -6.51
N LEU A 753 21.92 -6.43 -7.45
CA LEU A 753 23.36 -6.69 -7.43
C LEU A 753 24.07 -6.12 -6.20
N ILE A 754 23.59 -5.01 -5.61
CA ILE A 754 24.13 -4.47 -4.34
C ILE A 754 23.88 -5.48 -3.22
N LEU A 755 22.64 -5.96 -3.07
CA LEU A 755 22.27 -6.95 -2.06
C LEU A 755 23.01 -8.29 -2.28
N LEU A 756 23.18 -8.70 -3.53
CA LEU A 756 23.92 -9.91 -3.88
C LEU A 756 25.43 -9.82 -3.56
N LEU A 757 26.01 -8.63 -3.40
CA LEU A 757 27.42 -8.51 -3.00
C LEU A 757 27.69 -9.32 -1.72
N ASP A 758 26.78 -9.30 -0.75
CA ASP A 758 26.97 -9.99 0.53
C ASP A 758 26.78 -11.50 0.51
N LEU A 759 26.09 -12.04 -0.51
CA LEU A 759 25.91 -13.49 -0.63
C LEU A 759 27.09 -14.24 -1.27
N TYR A 760 28.11 -13.51 -1.78
CA TYR A 760 29.22 -14.07 -2.57
C TYR A 760 30.62 -13.68 -2.04
N SER A 761 31.63 -14.47 -2.43
CA SER A 761 33.02 -14.17 -2.08
C SER A 761 33.56 -12.98 -2.89
N ALA A 762 34.56 -12.28 -2.33
CA ALA A 762 35.24 -11.19 -3.02
C ALA A 762 35.82 -11.59 -4.40
N ARG A 763 36.20 -12.87 -4.58
CA ARG A 763 36.63 -13.38 -5.89
C ARG A 763 35.46 -13.49 -6.87
N ASP A 764 34.35 -14.10 -6.45
CA ASP A 764 33.18 -14.26 -7.32
C ASP A 764 32.58 -12.89 -7.71
N VAL A 765 32.60 -11.92 -6.79
CA VAL A 765 32.23 -10.52 -7.07
C VAL A 765 33.14 -9.90 -8.14
N TYR A 766 34.47 -10.09 -8.02
CA TYR A 766 35.45 -9.57 -8.97
C TYR A 766 35.43 -10.28 -10.33
N ASP A 767 35.15 -11.59 -10.37
CA ASP A 767 35.16 -12.39 -11.60
C ASP A 767 33.84 -12.24 -12.39
N TYR A 768 32.68 -12.19 -11.71
CA TYR A 768 31.36 -12.24 -12.36
C TYR A 768 30.54 -10.94 -12.25
N LEU A 769 30.54 -10.25 -11.11
CA LEU A 769 29.66 -9.10 -10.90
C LEU A 769 30.27 -7.78 -11.40
N ARG A 770 31.58 -7.60 -11.25
CA ARG A 770 32.32 -6.43 -11.76
C ARG A 770 32.05 -6.13 -13.24
N PRO A 771 32.13 -7.09 -14.19
CA PRO A 771 31.79 -6.82 -15.60
C PRO A 771 30.39 -6.27 -15.81
N ILE A 772 29.42 -6.70 -14.99
CA ILE A 772 28.02 -6.27 -15.04
C ILE A 772 27.88 -4.85 -14.50
N ALA A 773 28.40 -4.57 -13.30
CA ALA A 773 28.41 -3.24 -12.69
C ALA A 773 29.07 -2.19 -13.61
N LEU A 774 30.27 -2.51 -14.13
CA LEU A 774 30.99 -1.66 -15.08
C LEU A 774 30.30 -1.53 -16.45
N SER A 775 29.28 -2.34 -16.76
CA SER A 775 28.42 -2.17 -17.94
C SER A 775 27.26 -1.21 -17.63
N LEU A 776 26.65 -1.33 -16.45
CA LEU A 776 25.52 -0.50 -16.02
C LEU A 776 25.96 0.95 -15.69
N CYS A 777 27.18 1.18 -15.19
CA CYS A 777 27.77 2.53 -15.12
C CYS A 777 27.89 3.21 -16.49
N ALA A 778 27.94 2.45 -17.59
CA ALA A 778 28.01 2.97 -18.96
C ALA A 778 26.63 3.09 -19.65
N ASP A 779 25.52 3.03 -18.89
CA ASP A 779 24.17 3.03 -19.46
C ASP A 779 23.82 4.32 -20.22
N LYS A 780 22.80 4.22 -21.07
CA LYS A 780 22.18 5.36 -21.76
C LYS A 780 21.35 6.22 -20.78
N VAL A 781 20.63 5.57 -19.85
CA VAL A 781 19.69 6.23 -18.93
C VAL A 781 20.40 6.64 -17.64
N SER A 782 20.20 7.90 -17.20
CA SER A 782 20.93 8.45 -16.04
C SER A 782 20.62 7.72 -14.73
N SER A 783 19.35 7.38 -14.48
CA SER A 783 18.93 6.67 -13.26
C SER A 783 19.63 5.31 -13.10
N VAL A 784 19.82 4.56 -14.21
CA VAL A 784 20.55 3.28 -14.20
C VAL A 784 22.03 3.51 -13.86
N ARG A 785 22.66 4.54 -14.44
CA ARG A 785 24.05 4.88 -14.09
C ARG A 785 24.18 5.25 -12.61
N TRP A 786 23.26 6.04 -12.07
CA TRP A 786 23.31 6.53 -10.69
C TRP A 786 23.35 5.39 -9.66
N ILE A 787 22.40 4.45 -9.72
CA ILE A 787 22.42 3.27 -8.84
C ILE A 787 23.65 2.39 -9.08
N SER A 788 24.18 2.37 -10.31
CA SER A 788 25.41 1.65 -10.63
C SER A 788 26.66 2.26 -9.99
N TYR A 789 26.68 3.56 -9.71
CA TYR A 789 27.79 4.20 -8.98
C TYR A 789 27.82 3.71 -7.52
N LYS A 790 26.65 3.56 -6.89
CA LYS A 790 26.51 2.94 -5.56
C LYS A 790 26.92 1.46 -5.57
N LEU A 791 26.50 0.69 -6.59
CA LEU A 791 26.94 -0.69 -6.80
C LEU A 791 28.46 -0.82 -6.94
N VAL A 792 29.12 0.07 -7.69
CA VAL A 792 30.59 0.09 -7.76
C VAL A 792 31.21 0.47 -6.42
N SER A 793 30.62 1.41 -5.68
CA SER A 793 31.17 1.89 -4.40
C SER A 793 31.13 0.81 -3.31
N GLU A 794 29.99 0.13 -3.12
CA GLU A 794 29.90 -1.02 -2.22
C GLU A 794 30.75 -2.22 -2.69
N MET A 795 30.90 -2.42 -4.00
CA MET A 795 31.84 -3.41 -4.54
C MET A 795 33.29 -3.08 -4.20
N VAL A 796 33.70 -1.81 -4.30
CA VAL A 796 35.03 -1.32 -3.92
C VAL A 796 35.27 -1.54 -2.42
N LYS A 797 34.31 -1.18 -1.58
CA LYS A 797 34.31 -1.38 -0.12
C LYS A 797 34.48 -2.86 0.24
N LYS A 798 33.70 -3.76 -0.36
CA LYS A 798 33.82 -5.21 -0.15
C LYS A 798 35.17 -5.77 -0.62
N LEU A 799 35.69 -5.32 -1.77
CA LEU A 799 37.00 -5.76 -2.28
C LEU A 799 38.17 -5.20 -1.46
N HIS A 800 38.03 -4.03 -0.86
CA HIS A 800 39.01 -3.46 0.07
C HIS A 800 39.06 -4.21 1.41
N MET A 801 37.89 -4.57 1.97
CA MET A 801 37.81 -5.35 3.22
C MET A 801 38.29 -6.80 3.07
N ALA A 802 38.37 -7.33 1.84
CA ALA A 802 38.88 -8.66 1.58
C ALA A 802 40.42 -8.72 1.67
N SER A 803 40.96 -9.84 2.16
CA SER A 803 42.42 -10.06 2.31
C SER A 803 43.23 -10.07 1.00
N THR A 804 42.62 -9.79 -0.15
CA THR A 804 43.23 -9.81 -1.49
C THR A 804 43.27 -8.40 -2.08
N SER A 805 44.14 -7.55 -1.52
CA SER A 805 44.30 -6.13 -1.87
C SER A 805 44.56 -5.85 -3.37
N THR A 806 44.98 -6.84 -4.15
CA THR A 806 45.11 -6.69 -5.61
C THR A 806 43.78 -6.43 -6.30
N PHE A 807 42.68 -7.07 -5.89
CA PHE A 807 41.39 -6.93 -6.60
C PHE A 807 40.83 -5.51 -6.57
N VAL A 808 40.97 -4.79 -5.45
CA VAL A 808 40.54 -3.39 -5.38
C VAL A 808 41.46 -2.49 -6.23
N VAL A 809 42.78 -2.71 -6.23
CA VAL A 809 43.73 -1.95 -7.07
C VAL A 809 43.48 -2.21 -8.56
N ASP A 810 43.23 -3.45 -8.97
CA ASP A 810 42.90 -3.80 -10.36
C ASP A 810 41.58 -3.14 -10.79
N LEU A 811 40.56 -3.11 -9.91
CA LEU A 811 39.30 -2.39 -10.15
C LEU A 811 39.50 -0.87 -10.24
N MET A 812 40.32 -0.25 -9.38
CA MET A 812 40.67 1.18 -9.49
C MET A 812 41.28 1.50 -10.86
N ASN A 813 42.22 0.67 -11.32
CA ASN A 813 42.84 0.83 -12.64
C ASN A 813 41.82 0.66 -13.78
N GLU A 814 40.92 -0.34 -13.70
CA GLU A 814 39.87 -0.53 -14.71
C GLU A 814 38.89 0.67 -14.76
N LEU A 815 38.52 1.25 -13.61
CA LEU A 815 37.70 2.46 -13.54
C LEU A 815 38.40 3.66 -14.21
N VAL A 816 39.71 3.82 -14.00
CA VAL A 816 40.51 4.88 -14.65
C VAL A 816 40.57 4.68 -16.17
N GLU A 817 40.92 3.48 -16.65
CA GLU A 817 41.03 3.22 -18.10
C GLU A 817 39.66 3.31 -18.81
N LYS A 818 38.58 2.81 -18.18
CA LYS A 818 37.24 2.75 -18.78
C LYS A 818 36.49 4.07 -18.73
N PHE A 819 36.58 4.81 -17.62
CA PHE A 819 35.80 6.01 -17.38
C PHE A 819 36.65 7.29 -17.39
N CYS A 820 37.73 7.40 -16.61
CA CYS A 820 38.56 8.62 -16.59
C CYS A 820 39.18 8.93 -17.96
N ARG A 821 39.61 7.90 -18.69
CA ARG A 821 40.18 8.03 -20.05
C ARG A 821 39.15 7.85 -21.17
N CYS A 822 37.85 7.82 -20.85
CA CYS A 822 36.80 7.64 -21.85
C CYS A 822 36.83 8.77 -22.90
N PRO A 823 36.74 8.49 -24.22
CA PRO A 823 36.69 9.53 -25.23
C PRO A 823 35.41 10.40 -25.13
N LYS A 824 34.33 9.86 -24.56
CA LYS A 824 33.08 10.60 -24.31
C LYS A 824 33.13 11.32 -22.96
N TRP A 825 32.70 12.58 -22.94
CA TRP A 825 32.65 13.41 -21.73
C TRP A 825 31.75 12.81 -20.63
N SER A 826 30.64 12.17 -21.00
CA SER A 826 29.75 11.48 -20.05
C SER A 826 30.40 10.30 -19.33
N GLY A 827 31.35 9.60 -19.98
CA GLY A 827 32.17 8.59 -19.33
C GLY A 827 33.19 9.18 -18.35
N ARG A 828 33.68 10.39 -18.60
CA ARG A 828 34.59 11.09 -17.69
C ARG A 828 33.84 11.72 -16.51
N GLN A 829 32.63 12.24 -16.71
CA GLN A 829 31.72 12.55 -15.59
C GLN A 829 31.37 11.30 -14.77
N THR A 830 31.13 10.15 -15.41
CA THR A 830 30.90 8.87 -14.70
C THR A 830 32.06 8.54 -13.76
N PHE A 831 33.31 8.80 -14.15
CA PHE A 831 34.45 8.65 -13.26
C PHE A 831 34.39 9.60 -12.05
N VAL A 832 34.05 10.89 -12.27
CA VAL A 832 33.92 11.86 -11.17
C VAL A 832 32.79 11.46 -10.21
N PHE A 833 31.63 11.04 -10.71
CA PHE A 833 30.53 10.56 -9.87
C PHE A 833 30.89 9.29 -9.08
N ILE A 834 31.58 8.32 -9.69
CA ILE A 834 32.07 7.14 -8.96
C ILE A 834 33.09 7.53 -7.88
N CYS A 835 34.00 8.46 -8.17
CA CYS A 835 34.90 9.02 -7.16
C CYS A 835 34.12 9.73 -6.04
N GLN A 836 33.08 10.49 -6.37
CA GLN A 836 32.22 11.18 -5.40
C GLN A 836 31.55 10.18 -4.46
N THR A 837 30.83 9.18 -4.97
CA THR A 837 30.14 8.17 -4.15
C THR A 837 31.13 7.35 -3.29
N VAL A 838 32.31 7.01 -3.83
CA VAL A 838 33.39 6.33 -3.07
C VAL A 838 33.92 7.17 -1.89
N ILE A 839 33.89 8.51 -2.00
CA ILE A 839 34.21 9.42 -0.88
C ILE A 839 33.01 9.52 0.08
N GLU A 840 31.79 9.70 -0.43
CA GLU A 840 30.57 9.89 0.38
C GLU A 840 30.31 8.68 1.28
N ASP A 841 30.25 7.47 0.71
CA ASP A 841 29.98 6.20 1.41
C ASP A 841 31.19 5.63 2.20
N ASP A 842 32.28 6.41 2.34
CA ASP A 842 33.57 6.06 2.98
C ASP A 842 34.11 4.66 2.58
N CYS A 843 33.99 4.33 1.29
CA CYS A 843 34.32 3.00 0.76
C CYS A 843 35.82 2.66 0.78
N LEU A 844 36.69 3.65 0.98
CA LEU A 844 38.14 3.50 1.03
C LEU A 844 38.75 4.43 2.09
N PRO A 845 39.81 4.01 2.79
CA PRO A 845 40.70 4.92 3.51
C PRO A 845 41.22 6.03 2.58
N MET A 846 41.15 7.28 3.03
CA MET A 846 41.44 8.45 2.19
C MET A 846 42.90 8.52 1.72
N ASP A 847 43.85 7.88 2.40
CA ASP A 847 45.22 7.70 1.93
C ASP A 847 45.29 6.80 0.69
N GLN A 848 44.51 5.72 0.65
CA GLN A 848 44.43 4.84 -0.52
C GLN A 848 43.71 5.54 -1.67
N PHE A 849 42.63 6.28 -1.39
CA PHE A 849 41.98 7.13 -2.40
C PHE A 849 42.95 8.17 -2.98
N ALA A 850 43.73 8.85 -2.12
CA ALA A 850 44.68 9.88 -2.48
C ALA A 850 45.88 9.38 -3.32
N VAL A 851 46.20 8.08 -3.22
CA VAL A 851 47.23 7.42 -4.05
C VAL A 851 46.66 6.86 -5.36
N GLN A 852 45.48 6.21 -5.33
CA GLN A 852 44.96 5.45 -6.48
C GLN A 852 44.10 6.30 -7.42
N LEU A 853 43.11 7.04 -6.89
CA LEU A 853 42.11 7.75 -7.69
C LEU A 853 42.38 9.25 -7.82
N LEU A 854 42.81 9.91 -6.75
CA LEU A 854 42.97 11.37 -6.72
C LEU A 854 43.86 11.95 -7.85
N PRO A 855 45.02 11.36 -8.22
CA PRO A 855 45.84 11.90 -9.32
C PRO A 855 45.11 11.88 -10.67
N HIS A 856 44.23 10.89 -10.88
CA HIS A 856 43.41 10.76 -12.07
C HIS A 856 42.21 11.72 -12.04
N LEU A 857 41.60 11.90 -10.87
CA LEU A 857 40.50 12.85 -10.65
C LEU A 857 40.95 14.29 -10.91
N LEU A 858 42.07 14.72 -10.32
CA LEU A 858 42.60 16.09 -10.49
C LEU A 858 43.06 16.37 -11.94
N HIS A 859 43.46 15.36 -12.71
CA HIS A 859 43.78 15.52 -14.14
C HIS A 859 42.60 16.04 -14.98
N LEU A 860 41.36 15.76 -14.55
CA LEU A 860 40.16 16.25 -15.23
C LEU A 860 39.95 17.78 -15.09
N ALA A 861 40.74 18.48 -14.27
CA ALA A 861 40.79 19.95 -14.28
C ALA A 861 41.30 20.51 -15.62
N SER A 862 41.98 19.68 -16.44
CA SER A 862 42.38 20.02 -17.81
C SER A 862 41.44 19.44 -18.89
N ASP A 863 40.22 19.00 -18.54
CA ASP A 863 39.25 18.52 -19.53
C ASP A 863 38.82 19.65 -20.48
N ARG A 864 38.55 19.29 -21.74
CA ARG A 864 38.07 20.24 -22.76
C ARG A 864 36.59 20.60 -22.59
N VAL A 865 35.82 19.82 -21.84
CA VAL A 865 34.38 20.02 -21.64
C VAL A 865 34.10 20.65 -20.27
N PRO A 866 33.54 21.88 -20.20
CA PRO A 866 33.26 22.56 -18.93
C PRO A 866 32.43 21.72 -17.96
N ASN A 867 31.41 21.00 -18.42
CA ASN A 867 30.55 20.16 -17.57
C ASN A 867 31.31 19.04 -16.83
N VAL A 868 32.51 18.64 -17.28
CA VAL A 868 33.40 17.72 -16.52
C VAL A 868 34.15 18.50 -15.43
N ARG A 869 34.64 19.71 -15.74
CA ARG A 869 35.36 20.59 -14.81
C ARG A 869 34.46 21.18 -13.73
N VAL A 870 33.20 21.51 -14.06
CA VAL A 870 32.14 21.91 -13.12
C VAL A 870 31.89 20.78 -12.12
N LEU A 871 31.72 19.55 -12.59
CA LEU A 871 31.47 18.41 -11.72
C LEU A 871 32.69 18.10 -10.83
N LEU A 872 33.90 18.19 -11.38
CA LEU A 872 35.12 18.10 -10.56
C LEU A 872 35.18 19.19 -9.49
N ALA A 873 34.90 20.45 -9.85
CA ALA A 873 34.89 21.56 -8.90
C ALA A 873 33.90 21.33 -7.75
N LYS A 874 32.69 20.83 -8.08
CA LYS A 874 31.69 20.37 -7.11
C LYS A 874 32.25 19.28 -6.18
N THR A 875 32.67 18.14 -6.72
CA THR A 875 33.18 17.01 -5.91
C THR A 875 34.39 17.39 -5.05
N LEU A 876 35.28 18.27 -5.53
CA LEU A 876 36.41 18.74 -4.72
C LEU A 876 35.96 19.67 -3.56
N ARG A 877 35.03 20.60 -3.81
CA ARG A 877 34.60 21.60 -2.82
C ARG A 877 33.53 21.12 -1.85
N GLN A 878 32.61 20.29 -2.31
CA GLN A 878 31.42 19.83 -1.57
C GLN A 878 31.63 18.45 -0.93
N THR A 879 32.52 17.61 -1.48
CA THR A 879 32.70 16.23 -1.02
C THR A 879 34.10 15.97 -0.44
N LEU A 880 35.15 16.23 -1.21
CA LEU A 880 36.52 15.82 -0.83
C LEU A 880 37.08 16.64 0.36
N LEU A 881 36.88 17.97 0.33
CA LEU A 881 37.37 18.86 1.39
C LEU A 881 36.59 18.76 2.72
N GLU A 882 35.47 18.03 2.79
CA GLU A 882 34.79 17.78 4.07
C GLU A 882 35.44 16.65 4.88
N LYS A 883 36.25 15.78 4.25
CA LYS A 883 36.92 14.66 4.93
C LYS A 883 38.16 15.13 5.69
N GLU A 884 38.29 14.72 6.96
CA GLU A 884 39.36 15.15 7.90
C GLU A 884 40.80 15.01 7.36
N TYR A 885 41.02 14.04 6.47
CA TYR A 885 42.31 13.81 5.80
C TYR A 885 42.82 15.04 5.02
N PHE A 886 41.91 15.88 4.51
CA PHE A 886 42.21 17.11 3.76
C PHE A 886 42.06 18.40 4.59
N LEU A 887 41.77 18.31 5.89
CA LEU A 887 41.76 19.44 6.82
C LEU A 887 43.12 19.63 7.53
N ASN A 888 44.00 18.62 7.49
CA ASN A 888 45.27 18.60 8.21
C ASN A 888 46.43 19.14 7.34
N SER A 889 46.81 20.39 7.59
CA SER A 889 47.78 21.22 6.82
C SER A 889 49.23 20.72 6.71
N ALA A 890 49.50 19.46 7.05
CA ALA A 890 50.76 18.77 6.80
C ALA A 890 50.69 17.75 5.64
N ASN A 891 49.53 17.63 4.98
CA ASN A 891 49.28 16.62 3.95
C ASN A 891 49.66 17.12 2.54
N SER A 892 50.61 16.45 1.88
CA SER A 892 51.01 16.78 0.50
C SER A 892 49.89 16.58 -0.54
N HIS A 893 48.88 15.77 -0.25
CA HIS A 893 47.72 15.62 -1.14
C HIS A 893 46.74 16.80 -1.02
N GLN A 894 46.65 17.45 0.15
CA GLN A 894 45.86 18.67 0.33
C GLN A 894 46.41 19.82 -0.51
N GLU A 895 47.74 20.03 -0.51
CA GLU A 895 48.38 21.11 -1.29
C GLU A 895 48.05 20.99 -2.79
N VAL A 896 48.07 19.78 -3.36
CA VAL A 896 47.76 19.54 -4.77
C VAL A 896 46.26 19.71 -5.07
N VAL A 897 45.37 19.37 -4.13
CA VAL A 897 43.92 19.64 -4.23
C VAL A 897 43.66 21.15 -4.22
N GLU A 898 44.26 21.90 -3.29
CA GLU A 898 44.13 23.36 -3.21
C GLU A 898 44.67 24.06 -4.45
N GLN A 899 45.85 23.66 -4.95
CA GLN A 899 46.39 24.16 -6.23
C GLN A 899 45.45 23.89 -7.41
N THR A 900 44.79 22.71 -7.44
CA THR A 900 43.83 22.36 -8.50
C THR A 900 42.54 23.20 -8.39
N ILE A 901 42.05 23.46 -7.17
CA ILE A 901 40.91 24.35 -6.93
C ILE A 901 41.24 25.78 -7.36
N MET A 902 42.43 26.30 -7.03
CA MET A 902 42.87 27.63 -7.47
C MET A 902 42.94 27.74 -9.01
N ALA A 903 43.32 26.66 -9.71
CA ALA A 903 43.27 26.62 -11.17
C ALA A 903 41.81 26.67 -11.70
N LEU A 904 40.88 25.94 -11.08
CA LEU A 904 39.45 25.94 -11.45
C LEU A 904 38.75 27.28 -11.11
N GLN A 905 39.17 27.98 -10.06
CA GLN A 905 38.72 29.35 -9.74
C GLN A 905 39.18 30.39 -10.79
N MET A 906 40.19 30.04 -11.60
CA MET A 906 40.74 30.86 -12.68
C MET A 906 40.41 30.32 -14.08
N ASP A 907 39.51 29.33 -14.18
CA ASP A 907 39.07 28.71 -15.44
C ASP A 907 38.43 29.73 -16.40
N ASP A 908 38.52 29.53 -17.72
CA ASP A 908 37.85 30.41 -18.69
C ASP A 908 36.32 30.42 -18.50
N ASP A 909 35.72 29.28 -18.15
CA ASP A 909 34.28 29.08 -18.00
C ASP A 909 33.75 29.66 -16.67
N ASN A 910 32.56 30.25 -16.67
CA ASN A 910 32.02 30.94 -15.49
C ASN A 910 31.38 29.99 -14.47
N ASP A 911 30.78 28.88 -14.91
CA ASP A 911 30.17 27.92 -14.01
C ASP A 911 31.27 27.14 -13.27
N VAL A 912 32.39 26.86 -13.96
CA VAL A 912 33.58 26.26 -13.33
C VAL A 912 34.14 27.18 -12.24
N LYS A 913 34.35 28.47 -12.53
CA LYS A 913 34.77 29.46 -11.51
C LYS A 913 33.81 29.51 -10.32
N TYR A 914 32.50 29.53 -10.59
CA TYR A 914 31.46 29.63 -9.57
C TYR A 914 31.49 28.43 -8.62
N PHE A 915 31.39 27.20 -9.14
CA PHE A 915 31.40 26.00 -8.30
C PHE A 915 32.76 25.75 -7.63
N ALA A 916 33.88 26.20 -8.20
CA ALA A 916 35.18 26.16 -7.54
C ALA A 916 35.34 27.21 -6.42
N SER A 917 34.51 28.27 -6.42
CA SER A 917 34.56 29.36 -5.44
C SER A 917 33.59 29.18 -4.26
N ILE A 918 32.49 28.45 -4.44
CA ILE A 918 31.53 28.12 -3.36
C ILE A 918 32.26 27.45 -2.19
N HIS A 919 31.83 27.74 -0.95
CA HIS A 919 32.32 27.09 0.26
C HIS A 919 31.30 26.05 0.75
N PRO A 920 31.71 24.84 1.19
CA PRO A 920 30.79 23.79 1.64
C PRO A 920 29.75 24.29 2.68
N ALA A 921 30.19 25.16 3.60
CA ALA A 921 29.35 25.81 4.62
C ALA A 921 28.18 26.67 4.08
N SER A 922 28.10 26.96 2.78
CA SER A 922 26.99 27.69 2.15
C SER A 922 25.99 26.79 1.41
N THR A 923 26.22 25.49 1.35
CA THR A 923 25.54 24.62 0.38
C THR A 923 24.27 23.94 0.90
N LYS A 924 24.17 23.70 2.23
CA LYS A 924 23.02 23.06 2.90
C LYS A 924 21.68 23.83 2.83
N ILE A 925 21.61 24.89 2.03
CA ILE A 925 20.40 25.71 1.78
C ILE A 925 20.09 25.75 0.26
N ALA A 926 20.90 25.09 -0.59
CA ALA A 926 20.88 25.26 -2.05
C ALA A 926 20.77 23.95 -2.87
N ASP A 927 21.16 22.79 -2.33
CA ASP A 927 21.20 21.55 -3.13
C ASP A 927 19.79 20.97 -3.45
N ASP A 928 18.80 21.20 -2.59
CA ASP A 928 17.38 20.89 -2.85
C ASP A 928 16.86 21.63 -4.09
N ALA A 929 17.36 22.85 -4.35
CA ALA A 929 16.97 23.69 -5.47
C ALA A 929 17.71 23.36 -6.78
N MET A 930 18.77 22.54 -6.76
CA MET A 930 19.60 22.22 -7.95
C MET A 930 19.52 20.78 -8.42
N SER A 931 19.05 19.84 -7.60
CA SER A 931 18.94 18.42 -8.00
C SER A 931 17.99 18.21 -9.20
N THR A 932 16.97 19.06 -9.34
CA THR A 932 16.04 19.09 -10.49
C THR A 932 16.67 19.57 -11.80
N ALA A 933 17.78 20.32 -11.76
CA ALA A 933 18.36 20.97 -12.94
C ALA A 933 19.17 20.03 -13.86
N SER A 934 19.52 18.82 -13.40
CA SER A 934 20.33 17.86 -14.20
C SER A 934 19.53 17.10 -15.29
N SER A 935 18.26 17.46 -15.53
CA SER A 935 17.35 16.71 -16.40
C SER A 935 17.28 17.18 -17.87
N THR A 936 18.24 17.98 -18.36
CA THR A 936 18.40 18.23 -19.81
C THR A 936 19.84 18.60 -20.20
N TYR A 937 20.58 17.66 -20.82
CA TYR A 937 21.51 17.86 -21.95
C TYR A 937 22.08 16.52 -22.47
#